data_AF-A0A2T5JSZ0-F1
#
_entry.id   AF-A0A2T5JSZ0-F1
#
_cell.length_a   1.000
_cell.length_b   1.000
_cell.length_c   1.000
_cell.angle_alpha   90.00
_cell.angle_beta   90.00
_cell.angle_gamma   90.00
#
_symmetry.space_group_name_H-M   'P 1'
#
loop_
_entity.id
_entity.type
_entity.pdbx_description
1 polymer ?
#
loop_
_entity_poly.entity_id
_entity_poly.type
_entity_poly.pdbx_seq_one_letter_code
_entity_poly.pdbx_strand_id
1 'polypeptide(L)'
;MICEIIQVPGEPGSGAGPDAFKPGIDYVCSKASRIELRNLESRDWREAAREMRLTAELSEKVRKPYYHLVLSWHEHEQPTDDQQVEAMDHLIRSLGLEEHQAVIGTHRDTRRCHIHAVINTVHPLTEKVWSKSKDHEKAELACRQIELDQGWSHDRGHFDLVVVVTEGRRVARLLPKPAAHWDKVRTDREAGRRPKTSAEIRTEKRTGFETFDHSLPDPLKAKVRAAVEGSADWPTLHLALRELGLRYQPFGSGARVHLIGSTEYAKASSFGSWFSLSRMEKRLGPHVPAIADPEPDADAHLDHPVPAGPIGLEGAPSPEDEKATRAEAFKVTLLRRLYVNIHVDPRIAREIRFVALNARPPRIAFRDGVTVRDHGPELTTSASTRAARATMIAMAKAKGWTTVVPSGEDADYIRQMSLEAAAAGLRVMGVPPEVQAEADRIYARWQATRPMIDHHAEAARQAHLEDQADREAAVRDNAAARKHVADQKREVSAEAQAVIDVIGPGREPAASEKRRMVREVRDRLLANLSKAMPAPKPKPAPDAAKTDPAGARRIQRQLRENDARELDDLKRLDIGMVAAAGGWSDVSATHPDSSDRQGRRFRIYQRGGDTIKCTLTKAGHWLWTSNKSGRAGSVFDLWRLDNPGRTLGHARAALRELAGTTPVSALAERPVPAAPADPEDHDHTAARQRWEQASMIRGAATYAEVRGIARSTLDRFATELRCGPFAGILFAHRNLETGDIQGFEQRWERDGAKNQARFAKGGRKSLCVLGDLRSSTRMVVCEGGLDALAVAEIENRADTIYVSTGGGFGPETVRALARLAEGRRVFGAFDADVAGETLHARLVTIVPSARRLAPRGQVAGSSRICKDWLEVLNATKGTRPLHPPADSPSHPSQAPLSAPTPDDLPSLGWN
;
A
#
# COMPACT_ATOMS: atom_id res chain seq x y z
N MET A 1 -4.40 5.94 -8.83
CA MET A 1 -5.09 4.70 -8.38
C MET A 1 -4.34 4.05 -7.20
N ILE A 2 -5.06 3.38 -6.29
CA ILE A 2 -4.50 2.64 -5.14
C ILE A 2 -4.91 1.16 -5.22
N CYS A 3 -3.99 0.25 -4.84
CA CYS A 3 -4.30 -1.15 -4.51
C CYS A 3 -4.15 -1.37 -3.00
N GLU A 4 -5.14 -2.00 -2.37
CA GLU A 4 -5.06 -2.50 -0.99
C GLU A 4 -5.14 -4.04 -0.98
N ILE A 5 -4.38 -4.68 -0.07
CA ILE A 5 -4.39 -6.13 0.16
C ILE A 5 -5.04 -6.36 1.52
N ILE A 6 -6.07 -7.20 1.56
CA ILE A 6 -7.02 -7.36 2.67
C ILE A 6 -6.87 -8.73 3.30
N GLN A 7 -6.79 -8.77 4.64
CA GLN A 7 -6.60 -9.98 5.41
C GLN A 7 -7.93 -10.73 5.57
N VAL A 8 -8.91 -10.03 6.15
CA VAL A 8 -10.32 -10.41 6.29
C VAL A 8 -11.16 -9.20 5.88
N PRO A 9 -12.43 -9.35 5.46
CA PRO A 9 -13.21 -8.25 4.90
C PRO A 9 -13.22 -6.98 5.76
N GLY A 10 -12.59 -5.91 5.26
CA GLY A 10 -12.44 -4.62 5.94
C GLY A 10 -11.13 -4.39 6.72
N GLU A 11 -10.26 -5.39 6.85
CA GLU A 11 -8.97 -5.28 7.56
C GLU A 11 -7.76 -5.49 6.61
N PRO A 12 -6.74 -4.60 6.62
CA PRO A 12 -5.57 -4.73 5.74
C PRO A 12 -4.61 -5.84 6.20
N GLY A 13 -4.05 -6.60 5.24
CA GLY A 13 -3.02 -7.62 5.48
C GLY A 13 -3.05 -8.77 4.46
N SER A 14 -2.10 -9.70 4.54
CA SER A 14 -1.83 -10.70 3.49
C SER A 14 -2.69 -11.99 3.55
N GLY A 15 -4.00 -11.83 3.73
CA GLY A 15 -5.00 -12.91 3.63
C GLY A 15 -5.24 -13.78 4.89
N ALA A 16 -6.22 -14.68 4.80
CA ALA A 16 -6.80 -15.44 5.92
C ALA A 16 -7.10 -16.91 5.56
N GLY A 17 -7.72 -17.64 6.50
CA GLY A 17 -8.07 -19.06 6.38
C GLY A 17 -9.16 -19.37 5.33
N PRO A 18 -9.44 -20.66 5.07
CA PRO A 18 -10.48 -21.08 4.12
C PRO A 18 -11.91 -20.76 4.61
N ASP A 19 -12.07 -20.60 5.93
CA ASP A 19 -13.28 -20.08 6.57
C ASP A 19 -13.67 -18.70 6.01
N ALA A 20 -12.69 -17.83 5.73
CA ALA A 20 -12.91 -16.47 5.24
C ALA A 20 -13.50 -16.37 3.81
N PHE A 21 -13.45 -17.43 2.99
CA PHE A 21 -13.99 -17.38 1.62
C PHE A 21 -15.46 -16.96 1.57
N LYS A 22 -16.34 -17.59 2.37
CA LYS A 22 -17.78 -17.23 2.36
C LYS A 22 -18.05 -15.78 2.76
N PRO A 23 -17.66 -15.28 3.96
CA PRO A 23 -17.95 -13.89 4.33
C PRO A 23 -17.25 -12.88 3.41
N GLY A 24 -16.10 -13.22 2.81
CA GLY A 24 -15.45 -12.39 1.81
C GLY A 24 -16.20 -12.31 0.48
N ILE A 25 -16.70 -13.44 -0.03
CA ILE A 25 -17.49 -13.51 -1.26
C ILE A 25 -18.87 -12.86 -1.06
N ASP A 26 -19.54 -13.11 0.07
CA ASP A 26 -20.78 -12.43 0.43
C ASP A 26 -20.59 -10.90 0.49
N TYR A 27 -19.48 -10.43 1.09
CA TYR A 27 -19.12 -9.01 1.12
C TYR A 27 -18.85 -8.44 -0.29
N VAL A 28 -18.07 -9.13 -1.12
CA VAL A 28 -17.73 -8.68 -2.48
C VAL A 28 -18.92 -8.67 -3.42
N CYS A 29 -19.87 -9.59 -3.28
CA CYS A 29 -21.00 -9.70 -4.19
C CYS A 29 -22.25 -8.92 -3.75
N SER A 30 -22.51 -8.78 -2.45
CA SER A 30 -23.78 -8.22 -1.92
C SER A 30 -24.13 -6.79 -2.33
N LYS A 31 -23.17 -5.99 -2.78
CA LYS A 31 -23.36 -4.60 -3.28
C LYS A 31 -22.83 -4.36 -4.69
N ALA A 32 -22.35 -5.40 -5.37
CA ALA A 32 -21.68 -5.23 -6.65
C ALA A 32 -22.67 -4.80 -7.76
N SER A 33 -22.32 -3.76 -8.53
CA SER A 33 -23.02 -3.40 -9.78
C SER A 33 -22.79 -4.45 -10.87
N ARG A 34 -21.63 -5.11 -10.83
CA ARG A 34 -21.22 -6.18 -11.74
C ARG A 34 -20.38 -7.20 -10.97
N ILE A 35 -20.70 -8.48 -11.17
CA ILE A 35 -19.99 -9.63 -10.61
C ILE A 35 -19.36 -10.41 -11.77
N GLU A 36 -18.11 -10.81 -11.60
CA GLU A 36 -17.29 -11.48 -12.60
C GLU A 36 -16.59 -12.68 -11.93
N LEU A 37 -16.62 -13.85 -12.57
CA LEU A 37 -16.00 -15.08 -12.07
C LEU A 37 -14.82 -15.49 -12.96
N ARG A 38 -13.77 -16.04 -12.36
CA ARG A 38 -12.58 -16.56 -13.05
C ARG A 38 -12.24 -17.95 -12.50
N ASN A 39 -12.00 -18.91 -13.39
CA ASN A 39 -11.54 -20.28 -13.08
C ASN A 39 -12.37 -21.04 -12.02
N LEU A 40 -13.67 -20.77 -11.98
CA LEU A 40 -14.70 -21.45 -11.17
C LEU A 40 -15.59 -22.29 -12.09
N GLU A 41 -16.19 -23.35 -11.55
CA GLU A 41 -17.09 -24.24 -12.30
C GLU A 41 -18.53 -23.70 -12.30
N SER A 42 -19.03 -23.27 -11.14
CA SER A 42 -20.34 -22.61 -11.05
C SER A 42 -20.34 -21.22 -11.70
N ARG A 43 -21.48 -20.88 -12.30
CA ARG A 43 -21.81 -19.53 -12.77
C ARG A 43 -22.53 -18.67 -11.71
N ASP A 44 -22.97 -19.27 -10.59
CA ASP A 44 -23.45 -18.52 -9.42
C ASP A 44 -22.31 -18.37 -8.39
N TRP A 45 -21.99 -17.11 -8.09
CA TRP A 45 -21.00 -16.71 -7.09
C TRP A 45 -21.30 -17.25 -5.68
N ARG A 46 -22.55 -17.60 -5.36
CA ARG A 46 -22.92 -18.18 -4.06
C ARG A 46 -22.23 -19.51 -3.79
N GLU A 47 -22.02 -20.32 -4.83
CA GLU A 47 -21.34 -21.61 -4.77
C GLU A 47 -19.81 -21.48 -4.78
N ALA A 48 -19.26 -20.38 -5.29
CA ALA A 48 -17.82 -20.16 -5.37
C ALA A 48 -17.12 -20.28 -4.01
N ALA A 49 -17.79 -19.91 -2.91
CA ALA A 49 -17.27 -20.06 -1.55
C ALA A 49 -17.12 -21.53 -1.09
N ARG A 50 -17.87 -22.46 -1.71
CA ARG A 50 -17.74 -23.91 -1.49
C ARG A 50 -16.62 -24.47 -2.37
N GLU A 51 -16.61 -24.13 -3.66
CA GLU A 51 -15.55 -24.52 -4.60
C GLU A 51 -14.16 -24.09 -4.13
N MET A 52 -13.99 -22.83 -3.73
CA MET A 52 -12.70 -22.29 -3.30
C MET A 52 -12.19 -22.90 -1.97
N ARG A 53 -13.09 -23.45 -1.14
CA ARG A 53 -12.70 -24.25 0.04
C ARG A 53 -12.21 -25.63 -0.36
N LEU A 54 -12.97 -26.36 -1.16
CA LEU A 54 -12.58 -27.68 -1.68
C LEU A 54 -11.24 -27.61 -2.44
N THR A 55 -11.05 -26.59 -3.27
CA THR A 55 -9.77 -26.36 -3.96
C THR A 55 -8.64 -25.95 -3.01
N ALA A 56 -8.93 -25.27 -1.90
CA ALA A 56 -7.90 -24.97 -0.89
C ALA A 56 -7.49 -26.20 -0.08
N GLU A 57 -8.41 -27.17 0.12
CA GLU A 57 -8.16 -28.43 0.82
C GLU A 57 -7.20 -29.37 0.07
N LEU A 58 -7.02 -29.18 -1.25
CA LEU A 58 -5.98 -29.85 -2.06
C LEU A 58 -4.54 -29.58 -1.59
N SER A 59 -4.31 -28.63 -0.68
CA SER A 59 -2.99 -28.21 -0.25
C SER A 59 -2.85 -28.27 1.27
N GLU A 60 -2.49 -29.43 1.83
CA GLU A 60 -2.32 -29.68 3.28
C GLU A 60 -1.46 -28.61 4.01
N LYS A 61 -0.54 -27.98 3.28
CA LYS A 61 0.39 -26.97 3.78
C LYS A 61 -0.19 -25.56 3.81
N VAL A 62 -1.35 -25.30 3.19
CA VAL A 62 -1.95 -23.97 3.17
C VAL A 62 -2.63 -23.64 4.49
N ARG A 63 -2.21 -22.54 5.13
CA ARG A 63 -2.85 -21.98 6.33
C ARG A 63 -3.65 -20.71 6.06
N LYS A 64 -3.38 -20.03 4.94
CA LYS A 64 -4.02 -18.77 4.55
C LYS A 64 -4.36 -18.72 3.04
N PRO A 65 -5.30 -19.56 2.55
CA PRO A 65 -5.66 -19.65 1.13
C PRO A 65 -6.48 -18.46 0.63
N TYR A 66 -7.19 -17.74 1.52
CA TYR A 66 -7.92 -16.53 1.15
C TYR A 66 -6.95 -15.38 0.90
N TYR A 67 -7.14 -14.66 -0.21
CA TYR A 67 -6.41 -13.45 -0.55
C TYR A 67 -7.37 -12.47 -1.24
N HIS A 68 -7.42 -11.22 -0.77
CA HIS A 68 -8.43 -10.25 -1.18
C HIS A 68 -7.74 -8.95 -1.61
N LEU A 69 -8.00 -8.54 -2.85
CA LEU A 69 -7.49 -7.32 -3.45
C LEU A 69 -8.61 -6.27 -3.56
N VAL A 70 -8.25 -5.00 -3.46
CA VAL A 70 -9.12 -3.86 -3.77
C VAL A 70 -8.35 -2.88 -4.64
N LEU A 71 -8.87 -2.56 -5.83
CA LEU A 71 -8.46 -1.39 -6.58
C LEU A 71 -9.42 -0.24 -6.28
N SER A 72 -8.89 0.96 -6.05
CA SER A 72 -9.66 2.17 -5.76
C SER A 72 -9.14 3.37 -6.56
N TRP A 73 -10.07 4.11 -7.15
CA TRP A 73 -9.80 5.32 -7.92
C TRP A 73 -10.01 6.59 -7.07
N HIS A 74 -9.52 7.73 -7.55
CA HIS A 74 -9.81 9.02 -6.90
C HIS A 74 -11.31 9.35 -7.01
N GLU A 75 -11.85 10.15 -6.09
CA GLU A 75 -13.27 10.58 -6.12
C GLU A 75 -13.62 11.54 -7.28
N HIS A 76 -12.70 11.74 -8.23
CA HIS A 76 -12.88 12.49 -9.47
C HIS A 76 -12.57 11.64 -10.72
N GLU A 77 -12.12 10.40 -10.52
CA GLU A 77 -11.91 9.40 -11.56
C GLU A 77 -13.14 8.49 -11.56
N GLN A 78 -13.83 8.40 -12.69
CA GLN A 78 -15.08 7.63 -12.83
C GLN A 78 -14.88 6.59 -13.94
N PRO A 79 -14.10 5.52 -13.69
CA PRO A 79 -13.91 4.45 -14.67
C PRO A 79 -15.23 3.75 -14.98
N THR A 80 -15.37 3.18 -16.18
CA THR A 80 -16.48 2.27 -16.51
C THR A 80 -16.37 0.96 -15.72
N ASP A 81 -17.42 0.14 -15.72
CA ASP A 81 -17.33 -1.20 -15.10
C ASP A 81 -16.34 -2.08 -15.89
N ASP A 82 -16.26 -1.95 -17.22
CA ASP A 82 -15.25 -2.64 -18.05
C ASP A 82 -13.81 -2.21 -17.73
N GLN A 83 -13.55 -0.91 -17.55
CA GLN A 83 -12.22 -0.42 -17.17
C GLN A 83 -11.79 -0.92 -15.79
N GLN A 84 -12.73 -1.05 -14.84
CA GLN A 84 -12.45 -1.60 -13.51
C GLN A 84 -12.15 -3.10 -13.59
N VAL A 85 -12.93 -3.87 -14.36
CA VAL A 85 -12.70 -5.31 -14.58
C VAL A 85 -11.37 -5.53 -15.30
N GLU A 86 -11.08 -4.79 -16.38
CA GLU A 86 -9.79 -4.84 -17.08
C GLU A 86 -8.62 -4.53 -16.14
N ALA A 87 -8.73 -3.51 -15.30
CA ALA A 87 -7.70 -3.15 -14.32
C ALA A 87 -7.47 -4.26 -13.29
N MET A 88 -8.54 -4.93 -12.82
CA MET A 88 -8.42 -6.06 -11.90
C MET A 88 -7.84 -7.30 -12.59
N ASP A 89 -8.30 -7.64 -13.80
CA ASP A 89 -7.73 -8.74 -14.59
C ASP A 89 -6.27 -8.47 -15.01
N HIS A 90 -5.86 -7.21 -15.18
CA HIS A 90 -4.45 -6.81 -15.33
C HIS A 90 -3.67 -7.02 -14.03
N LEU A 91 -4.16 -6.54 -12.89
CA LEU A 91 -3.53 -6.74 -11.58
C LEU A 91 -3.34 -8.22 -11.23
N ILE A 92 -4.36 -9.06 -11.48
CA ILE A 92 -4.32 -10.52 -11.26
C ILE A 92 -3.22 -11.16 -12.11
N ARG A 93 -3.13 -10.83 -13.42
CA ARG A 93 -2.04 -11.28 -14.31
C ARG A 93 -0.66 -10.79 -13.85
N SER A 94 -0.54 -9.54 -13.41
CA SER A 94 0.74 -9.00 -12.91
C SER A 94 1.22 -9.65 -11.60
N LEU A 95 0.31 -10.25 -10.84
CA LEU A 95 0.64 -11.02 -9.64
C LEU A 95 1.05 -12.47 -9.95
N GLY A 96 0.63 -13.01 -11.09
CA GLY A 96 0.73 -14.43 -11.45
C GLY A 96 -0.38 -15.25 -10.80
N LEU A 97 -1.62 -14.77 -10.89
CA LEU A 97 -2.84 -15.35 -10.28
C LEU A 97 -3.94 -15.63 -11.32
N GLU A 98 -3.66 -15.50 -12.62
CA GLU A 98 -4.64 -15.58 -13.70
C GLU A 98 -5.23 -16.98 -13.95
N GLU A 99 -4.58 -18.04 -13.48
CA GLU A 99 -5.09 -19.42 -13.48
C GLU A 99 -5.71 -19.84 -12.13
N HIS A 100 -5.81 -18.92 -11.16
CA HIS A 100 -6.44 -19.16 -9.86
C HIS A 100 -7.93 -18.81 -9.87
N GLN A 101 -8.72 -19.47 -9.01
CA GLN A 101 -10.12 -19.09 -8.79
C GLN A 101 -10.21 -17.66 -8.27
N ALA A 102 -11.05 -16.84 -8.89
CA ALA A 102 -11.35 -15.49 -8.39
C ALA A 102 -12.83 -15.12 -8.53
N VAL A 103 -13.34 -14.45 -7.51
CA VAL A 103 -14.64 -13.77 -7.50
C VAL A 103 -14.39 -12.27 -7.44
N ILE A 104 -14.82 -11.57 -8.49
CA ILE A 104 -14.57 -10.14 -8.70
C ILE A 104 -15.91 -9.39 -8.60
N GLY A 105 -15.94 -8.26 -7.90
CA GLY A 105 -17.15 -7.45 -7.69
C GLY A 105 -16.87 -5.95 -7.79
N THR A 106 -17.59 -5.26 -8.68
CA THR A 106 -17.46 -3.81 -8.96
C THR A 106 -18.41 -3.01 -8.07
N HIS A 107 -17.90 -2.04 -7.31
CA HIS A 107 -18.67 -1.30 -6.30
C HIS A 107 -18.72 0.21 -6.59
N ARG A 108 -19.92 0.78 -6.42
CA ARG A 108 -20.23 2.21 -6.62
C ARG A 108 -21.02 2.81 -5.45
N ASP A 109 -21.03 2.15 -4.28
CA ASP A 109 -21.80 2.58 -3.10
C ASP A 109 -21.11 3.66 -2.25
N THR A 110 -19.86 4.03 -2.59
CA THR A 110 -19.13 5.15 -1.98
C THR A 110 -18.73 6.19 -3.03
N ARG A 111 -18.22 7.36 -2.60
CA ARG A 111 -17.70 8.42 -3.48
C ARG A 111 -16.52 8.01 -4.37
N ARG A 112 -15.90 6.85 -4.09
CA ARG A 112 -14.83 6.27 -4.91
C ARG A 112 -15.35 5.01 -5.58
N CYS A 113 -15.23 4.94 -6.90
CA CYS A 113 -15.32 3.68 -7.61
C CYS A 113 -14.21 2.76 -7.12
N HIS A 114 -14.55 1.50 -6.87
CA HIS A 114 -13.61 0.50 -6.40
C HIS A 114 -14.07 -0.89 -6.84
N ILE A 115 -13.12 -1.79 -7.09
CA ILE A 115 -13.40 -3.17 -7.49
C ILE A 115 -12.61 -4.11 -6.58
N HIS A 116 -13.31 -5.10 -6.06
CA HIS A 116 -12.77 -6.13 -5.20
C HIS A 116 -12.51 -7.42 -5.98
N ALA A 117 -11.50 -8.19 -5.57
CA ALA A 117 -11.32 -9.58 -5.99
C ALA A 117 -10.94 -10.45 -4.80
N VAL A 118 -11.74 -11.49 -4.51
CA VAL A 118 -11.37 -12.60 -3.61
C VAL A 118 -10.78 -13.71 -4.47
N ILE A 119 -9.57 -14.14 -4.15
CA ILE A 119 -8.77 -15.10 -4.92
C ILE A 119 -8.36 -16.26 -4.02
N ASN A 120 -8.41 -17.48 -4.53
CA ASN A 120 -7.84 -18.65 -3.86
C ASN A 120 -6.34 -18.73 -4.17
N THR A 121 -5.46 -18.65 -3.18
CA THR A 121 -4.02 -18.78 -3.43
C THR A 121 -3.58 -20.22 -3.68
N VAL A 122 -4.45 -21.23 -3.51
CA VAL A 122 -4.18 -22.58 -4.05
C VAL A 122 -4.59 -22.61 -5.53
N HIS A 123 -3.69 -23.08 -6.38
CA HIS A 123 -3.93 -23.18 -7.81
C HIS A 123 -4.78 -24.43 -8.12
N PRO A 124 -5.94 -24.31 -8.81
CA PRO A 124 -6.89 -25.41 -9.00
C PRO A 124 -6.41 -26.62 -9.80
N LEU A 125 -5.21 -26.57 -10.39
CA LEU A 125 -4.64 -27.64 -11.22
C LEU A 125 -3.25 -28.12 -10.77
N THR A 126 -2.51 -27.30 -10.01
CA THR A 126 -1.14 -27.66 -9.56
C THR A 126 -1.04 -27.81 -8.04
N GLU A 127 -2.11 -27.53 -7.30
CA GLU A 127 -2.28 -27.67 -5.84
C GLU A 127 -1.27 -26.84 -5.02
N LYS A 128 -0.44 -26.04 -5.70
CA LYS A 128 0.62 -25.23 -5.13
C LYS A 128 0.08 -23.90 -4.67
N VAL A 129 0.55 -23.48 -3.50
CA VAL A 129 0.21 -22.18 -2.90
C VAL A 129 1.02 -21.08 -3.58
N TRP A 130 0.32 -20.07 -4.12
CA TRP A 130 0.94 -18.89 -4.71
C TRP A 130 1.77 -18.12 -3.66
N SER A 131 2.96 -17.69 -4.06
CA SER A 131 3.89 -17.00 -3.17
C SER A 131 3.57 -15.50 -3.08
N LYS A 132 3.10 -15.10 -1.90
CA LYS A 132 2.90 -13.71 -1.45
C LYS A 132 4.22 -12.89 -1.38
N SER A 133 5.36 -13.47 -1.74
CA SER A 133 6.64 -12.75 -1.79
C SER A 133 6.62 -11.65 -2.85
N LYS A 134 6.98 -10.42 -2.43
CA LYS A 134 6.96 -9.19 -3.26
C LYS A 134 5.58 -8.86 -3.85
N ASP A 135 4.48 -9.31 -3.24
CA ASP A 135 3.11 -9.02 -3.69
C ASP A 135 2.83 -7.50 -3.81
N HIS A 136 3.20 -6.71 -2.80
CA HIS A 136 3.09 -5.25 -2.80
C HIS A 136 3.90 -4.58 -3.94
N GLU A 137 5.09 -5.07 -4.27
CA GLU A 137 5.95 -4.51 -5.34
C GLU A 137 5.35 -4.79 -6.72
N LYS A 138 4.87 -6.03 -6.95
CA LYS A 138 4.13 -6.41 -8.16
C LYS A 138 2.83 -5.62 -8.32
N ALA A 139 2.04 -5.52 -7.24
CA ALA A 139 0.76 -4.82 -7.25
C ALA A 139 0.93 -3.32 -7.48
N GLU A 140 1.95 -2.69 -6.89
CA GLU A 140 2.25 -1.28 -7.13
C GLU A 140 2.65 -1.04 -8.59
N LEU A 141 3.53 -1.89 -9.16
CA LEU A 141 3.95 -1.84 -10.57
C LEU A 141 2.75 -2.00 -11.52
N ALA A 142 1.87 -2.98 -11.25
CA ALA A 142 0.64 -3.20 -12.00
C ALA A 142 -0.24 -1.94 -11.99
N CYS A 143 -0.43 -1.33 -10.80
CA CYS A 143 -1.17 -0.07 -10.69
C CYS A 143 -0.54 1.04 -11.53
N ARG A 144 0.79 1.15 -11.56
CA ARG A 144 1.48 2.16 -12.36
C ARG A 144 1.28 1.93 -13.86
N GLN A 145 1.25 0.67 -14.31
CA GLN A 145 1.01 0.34 -15.71
C GLN A 145 -0.45 0.61 -16.11
N ILE A 146 -1.42 0.23 -15.26
CA ILE A 146 -2.85 0.54 -15.45
C ILE A 146 -3.09 2.07 -15.50
N GLU A 147 -2.42 2.85 -14.64
CA GLU A 147 -2.44 4.32 -14.69
C GLU A 147 -1.94 4.87 -16.04
N LEU A 148 -0.90 4.27 -16.64
CA LEU A 148 -0.37 4.68 -17.94
C LEU A 148 -1.24 4.25 -19.12
N ASP A 149 -1.80 3.04 -19.08
CA ASP A 149 -2.59 2.44 -20.16
C ASP A 149 -4.01 3.02 -20.24
N GLN A 150 -4.68 3.20 -19.10
CA GLN A 150 -6.04 3.77 -19.03
C GLN A 150 -6.05 5.30 -18.82
N GLY A 151 -4.89 5.94 -18.62
CA GLY A 151 -4.77 7.40 -18.54
C GLY A 151 -5.12 8.05 -17.19
N TRP A 152 -5.09 7.27 -16.09
CA TRP A 152 -5.43 7.76 -14.75
C TRP A 152 -4.32 8.58 -14.08
N SER A 153 -4.68 9.29 -13.01
CA SER A 153 -3.73 10.04 -12.20
C SER A 153 -2.91 9.13 -11.28
N HIS A 154 -1.62 9.47 -11.16
CA HIS A 154 -0.64 8.71 -10.41
C HIS A 154 -0.73 8.95 -8.91
N ASP A 155 -1.12 7.93 -8.14
CA ASP A 155 -1.15 8.02 -6.66
C ASP A 155 0.21 7.67 -6.02
N ARG A 156 0.41 8.01 -4.75
CA ARG A 156 1.69 7.89 -4.04
C ARG A 156 2.09 6.42 -3.80
N GLY A 157 3.21 6.00 -4.41
CA GLY A 157 3.82 4.69 -4.22
C GLY A 157 5.00 4.63 -3.25
N HIS A 158 5.35 3.42 -2.82
CA HIS A 158 6.59 3.08 -2.09
C HIS A 158 7.84 3.23 -2.95
N PHE A 159 7.70 3.13 -4.27
CA PHE A 159 8.77 3.27 -5.26
C PHE A 159 8.64 4.60 -6.02
N ASP A 160 9.66 5.01 -6.76
CA ASP A 160 9.57 6.16 -7.68
C ASP A 160 9.30 5.63 -9.10
N LEU A 161 8.33 6.21 -9.81
CA LEU A 161 7.94 5.76 -11.16
C LEU A 161 8.82 6.42 -12.24
N VAL A 162 9.42 5.61 -13.10
CA VAL A 162 9.95 6.03 -14.40
C VAL A 162 9.09 5.43 -15.51
N VAL A 163 8.70 6.26 -16.48
CA VAL A 163 8.02 5.81 -17.70
C VAL A 163 9.08 5.66 -18.80
N VAL A 164 9.26 4.44 -19.29
CA VAL A 164 10.12 4.15 -20.44
C VAL A 164 9.24 3.96 -21.67
N VAL A 165 9.62 4.52 -22.81
CA VAL A 165 8.97 4.21 -24.10
C VAL A 165 9.73 3.06 -24.75
N THR A 166 9.06 1.93 -24.92
CA THR A 166 9.58 0.73 -25.59
C THR A 166 8.64 0.41 -26.74
N GLU A 167 9.14 0.34 -27.97
CA GLU A 167 8.34 -0.02 -29.16
C GLU A 167 7.07 0.86 -29.32
N GLY A 168 7.18 2.15 -28.98
CA GLY A 168 6.08 3.11 -28.98
C GLY A 168 5.12 3.02 -27.78
N ARG A 169 5.19 1.96 -26.96
CA ARG A 169 4.34 1.76 -25.78
C ARG A 169 4.97 2.35 -24.52
N ARG A 170 4.15 2.94 -23.65
CA ARG A 170 4.57 3.52 -22.36
C ARG A 170 4.60 2.42 -21.30
N VAL A 171 5.79 2.08 -20.80
CA VAL A 171 6.02 1.03 -19.81
C VAL A 171 6.44 1.62 -18.47
N ALA A 172 5.73 1.28 -17.41
CA ALA A 172 6.09 1.62 -16.05
C ALA A 172 7.32 0.83 -15.59
N ARG A 173 8.25 1.51 -14.91
CA ARG A 173 9.30 0.87 -14.12
C ARG A 173 9.35 1.50 -12.73
N LEU A 174 9.33 0.66 -11.71
CA LEU A 174 9.59 1.09 -10.34
C LEU A 174 11.10 1.20 -10.11
N LEU A 175 11.56 2.36 -9.67
CA LEU A 175 12.88 2.53 -9.09
C LEU A 175 12.77 2.47 -7.55
N PRO A 176 13.64 1.71 -6.86
CA PRO A 176 13.80 1.84 -5.42
C PRO A 176 14.14 3.28 -5.06
N LYS A 177 13.43 3.87 -4.09
CA LYS A 177 13.75 5.23 -3.62
C LYS A 177 15.21 5.28 -3.15
N PRO A 178 15.98 6.34 -3.49
CA PRO A 178 17.42 6.40 -3.24
C PRO A 178 17.74 6.34 -1.74
N ALA A 179 18.95 5.89 -1.38
CA ALA A 179 19.37 5.72 0.02
C ALA A 179 19.04 6.93 0.91
N ALA A 180 19.32 8.14 0.43
CA ALA A 180 19.01 9.40 1.12
C ALA A 180 17.52 9.60 1.48
N HIS A 181 16.57 8.97 0.76
CA HIS A 181 15.16 8.92 1.17
C HIS A 181 14.99 8.07 2.43
N TRP A 182 15.55 6.86 2.43
CA TRP A 182 15.48 5.95 3.57
C TRP A 182 16.25 6.46 4.78
N ASP A 183 17.37 7.14 4.57
CA ASP A 183 18.13 7.80 5.63
C ASP A 183 17.35 8.96 6.23
N LYS A 184 16.72 9.82 5.41
CA LYS A 184 15.79 10.84 5.92
C LYS A 184 14.65 10.18 6.72
N VAL A 185 14.02 9.13 6.19
CA VAL A 185 12.94 8.41 6.88
C VAL A 185 13.43 7.79 8.19
N ARG A 186 14.69 7.37 8.28
CA ARG A 186 15.35 6.88 9.50
C ARG A 186 15.50 8.01 10.53
N THR A 187 16.11 9.13 10.13
CA THR A 187 16.32 10.32 10.98
C THR A 187 15.00 10.91 11.47
N ASP A 188 13.99 11.05 10.60
CA ASP A 188 12.67 11.54 11.00
C ASP A 188 11.97 10.53 11.95
N ARG A 189 12.06 9.21 11.69
CA ARG A 189 11.57 8.19 12.64
C ARG A 189 12.30 8.19 13.97
N GLU A 190 13.57 8.59 14.03
CA GLU A 190 14.35 8.74 15.27
C GLU A 190 14.03 10.04 16.02
N ALA A 191 13.69 11.11 15.30
CA ALA A 191 13.22 12.38 15.86
C ALA A 191 11.72 12.41 16.22
N GLY A 192 11.01 11.28 16.09
CA GLY A 192 9.56 11.23 16.35
C GLY A 192 8.71 12.03 15.35
N ARG A 193 9.21 12.19 14.12
CA ARG A 193 8.45 12.72 12.98
C ARG A 193 8.06 11.58 12.07
N ARG A 194 6.77 11.24 12.07
CA ARG A 194 6.19 10.17 11.25
C ARG A 194 5.07 10.74 10.38
N PRO A 195 4.85 10.23 9.16
CA PRO A 195 3.61 10.52 8.44
C PRO A 195 2.40 9.99 9.22
N LYS A 196 1.29 10.74 9.21
CA LYS A 196 0.01 10.29 9.77
C LYS A 196 -0.49 9.04 9.05
N THR A 197 -0.90 8.02 9.79
CA THR A 197 -1.50 6.81 9.19
C THR A 197 -2.92 7.08 8.69
N SER A 198 -3.43 6.25 7.77
CA SER A 198 -4.83 6.32 7.31
C SER A 198 -5.85 6.09 8.44
N ALA A 199 -5.45 5.53 9.59
CA ALA A 199 -6.28 5.43 10.79
C ALA A 199 -6.27 6.73 11.61
N GLU A 200 -5.11 7.37 11.75
CA GLU A 200 -4.99 8.72 12.33
C GLU A 200 -5.79 9.72 11.49
N ILE A 201 -5.52 9.85 10.17
CA ILE A 201 -6.21 10.81 9.28
C ILE A 201 -7.74 10.60 9.27
N ARG A 202 -8.24 9.35 9.29
CA ARG A 202 -9.69 9.07 9.41
C ARG A 202 -10.25 9.43 10.78
N THR A 203 -9.45 9.32 11.84
CA THR A 203 -9.83 9.78 13.17
C THR A 203 -9.93 11.30 13.19
N GLU A 204 -8.89 12.02 12.74
CA GLU A 204 -8.87 13.49 12.69
C GLU A 204 -10.03 14.06 11.86
N LYS A 205 -10.31 13.49 10.68
CA LYS A 205 -11.47 13.87 9.84
C LYS A 205 -12.83 13.59 10.47
N ARG A 206 -12.91 12.73 11.49
CA ARG A 206 -14.13 12.38 12.22
C ARG A 206 -14.26 13.17 13.53
N THR A 207 -13.15 13.45 14.21
CA THR A 207 -13.13 14.12 15.51
C THR A 207 -12.95 15.63 15.39
N GLY A 208 -12.38 16.13 14.30
CA GLY A 208 -11.93 17.53 14.12
C GLY A 208 -10.55 17.83 14.73
N PHE A 209 -9.97 16.89 15.48
CA PHE A 209 -8.74 17.09 16.24
C PHE A 209 -7.64 16.16 15.78
N GLU A 210 -6.43 16.71 15.67
CA GLU A 210 -5.18 15.97 15.50
C GLU A 210 -5.03 14.86 16.56
N THR A 211 -4.38 13.73 16.24
CA THR A 211 -4.08 12.72 17.27
C THR A 211 -2.96 13.18 18.20
N PHE A 212 -2.98 12.73 19.46
CA PHE A 212 -2.06 13.22 20.50
C PHE A 212 -0.59 13.19 20.05
N ASP A 213 -0.15 12.10 19.41
CA ASP A 213 1.24 11.88 19.01
C ASP A 213 1.76 12.82 17.90
N HIS A 214 0.89 13.36 17.05
CA HIS A 214 1.30 14.35 16.04
C HIS A 214 1.33 15.78 16.59
N SER A 215 0.48 16.08 17.59
CA SER A 215 0.50 17.37 18.29
C SER A 215 1.64 17.55 19.29
N LEU A 216 2.48 16.53 19.50
CA LEU A 216 3.67 16.64 20.35
C LEU A 216 4.71 17.52 19.64
N PRO A 217 5.07 18.71 20.18
CA PRO A 217 6.07 19.56 19.57
C PRO A 217 7.48 18.96 19.76
N ASP A 218 8.40 19.20 18.82
CA ASP A 218 9.74 18.60 18.87
C ASP A 218 10.54 18.92 20.16
N PRO A 219 10.43 20.09 20.82
CA PRO A 219 10.98 20.32 22.17
C PRO A 219 10.47 19.34 23.25
N LEU A 220 9.22 18.88 23.16
CA LEU A 220 8.66 17.90 24.09
C LEU A 220 9.16 16.49 23.79
N LYS A 221 9.34 16.14 22.51
CA LYS A 221 10.02 14.89 22.12
C LYS A 221 11.47 14.87 22.59
N ALA A 222 12.17 16.01 22.52
CA ALA A 222 13.52 16.17 23.07
C ALA A 222 13.58 16.01 24.60
N LYS A 223 12.58 16.52 25.34
CA LYS A 223 12.44 16.26 26.80
C LYS A 223 12.29 14.77 27.11
N VAL A 224 11.38 14.08 26.43
CA VAL A 224 11.16 12.63 26.63
C VAL A 224 12.39 11.83 26.22
N ARG A 225 13.11 12.26 25.18
CA ARG A 225 14.41 11.70 24.80
C ARG A 225 15.45 11.89 25.91
N ALA A 226 15.58 13.08 26.48
CA ALA A 226 16.53 13.35 27.57
C ALA A 226 16.21 12.53 28.84
N ALA A 227 14.93 12.42 29.21
CA ALA A 227 14.49 11.54 30.30
C ALA A 227 14.88 10.07 30.06
N VAL A 228 14.69 9.58 28.83
CA VAL A 228 15.08 8.23 28.43
C VAL A 228 16.60 8.06 28.34
N GLU A 229 17.35 9.03 27.85
CA GLU A 229 18.81 8.99 27.78
C GLU A 229 19.45 9.00 29.17
N GLY A 230 18.95 9.81 30.11
CA GLY A 230 19.43 9.87 31.50
C GLY A 230 19.00 8.69 32.40
N SER A 231 18.09 7.82 31.98
CA SER A 231 17.61 6.70 32.80
C SER A 231 18.48 5.44 32.69
N ALA A 232 18.91 4.90 33.84
CA ALA A 232 19.68 3.66 33.90
C ALA A 232 18.79 2.39 33.87
N ASP A 233 17.58 2.47 34.44
CA ASP A 233 16.65 1.36 34.62
C ASP A 233 15.18 1.79 34.42
N TRP A 234 14.25 0.83 34.56
CA TRP A 234 12.82 1.10 34.45
C TRP A 234 12.25 2.01 35.56
N PRO A 235 12.57 1.84 36.87
CA PRO A 235 12.12 2.77 37.90
C PRO A 235 12.52 4.23 37.65
N THR A 236 13.79 4.49 37.31
CA THR A 236 14.29 5.83 36.98
C THR A 236 13.54 6.43 35.80
N LEU A 237 13.29 5.62 34.77
CA LEU A 237 12.51 6.04 33.61
C LEU A 237 11.07 6.38 33.96
N HIS A 238 10.39 5.56 34.76
CA HIS A 238 9.01 5.82 35.15
C HIS A 238 8.90 7.10 35.98
N LEU A 239 9.86 7.39 36.85
CA LEU A 239 9.95 8.66 37.59
C LEU A 239 10.17 9.86 36.64
N ALA A 240 11.17 9.80 35.75
CA ALA A 240 11.48 10.89 34.82
C ALA A 240 10.35 11.17 33.81
N LEU A 241 9.54 10.15 33.47
CA LEU A 241 8.31 10.34 32.70
C LEU A 241 7.17 10.92 33.55
N ARG A 242 7.03 10.53 34.82
CA ARG A 242 6.03 11.06 35.77
C ARG A 242 6.23 12.55 36.03
N GLU A 243 7.48 13.03 36.10
CA GLU A 243 7.82 14.47 36.14
C GLU A 243 7.30 15.23 34.91
N LEU A 244 7.41 14.62 33.74
CA LEU A 244 6.87 15.11 32.47
C LEU A 244 5.37 14.79 32.29
N GLY A 245 4.64 14.38 33.32
CA GLY A 245 3.19 14.08 33.24
C GLY A 245 2.82 12.86 32.39
N LEU A 246 3.76 11.96 32.10
CA LEU A 246 3.60 10.81 31.21
C LEU A 246 3.76 9.47 31.93
N ARG A 247 3.11 8.43 31.42
CA ARG A 247 3.30 7.03 31.87
C ARG A 247 3.58 6.09 30.69
N TYR A 248 4.66 5.32 30.75
CA TYR A 248 4.94 4.24 29.80
C TYR A 248 4.12 2.99 30.16
N GLN A 249 3.57 2.29 29.15
CA GLN A 249 2.82 1.05 29.37
C GLN A 249 2.90 0.10 28.15
N PRO A 250 3.22 -1.19 28.32
CA PRO A 250 3.17 -2.18 27.24
C PRO A 250 1.77 -2.33 26.66
N PHE A 251 1.68 -2.59 25.35
CA PHE A 251 0.42 -2.85 24.65
C PHE A 251 0.68 -3.70 23.40
N GLY A 252 0.25 -4.96 23.42
CA GLY A 252 0.55 -5.94 22.36
C GLY A 252 2.07 -6.12 22.20
N SER A 253 2.54 -6.17 20.95
CA SER A 253 3.97 -6.25 20.61
C SER A 253 4.73 -4.91 20.69
N GLY A 254 4.18 -3.92 21.40
CA GLY A 254 4.75 -2.57 21.52
C GLY A 254 4.37 -1.89 22.83
N ALA A 255 4.45 -0.56 22.86
CA ALA A 255 4.11 0.23 24.05
C ALA A 255 3.40 1.53 23.68
N ARG A 256 2.67 2.06 24.67
CA ARG A 256 1.97 3.33 24.67
C ARG A 256 2.59 4.25 25.72
N VAL A 257 2.44 5.54 25.49
CA VAL A 257 2.80 6.60 26.44
C VAL A 257 1.53 7.40 26.67
N HIS A 258 1.01 7.32 27.89
CA HIS A 258 -0.24 7.94 28.31
C HIS A 258 0.01 9.30 28.95
N LEU A 259 -0.89 10.25 28.72
CA LEU A 259 -0.94 11.48 29.51
C LEU A 259 -1.61 11.18 30.86
N ILE A 260 -0.94 11.47 31.98
CA ILE A 260 -1.46 11.20 33.32
C ILE A 260 -2.74 12.03 33.54
N GLY A 261 -3.78 11.38 34.08
CA GLY A 261 -5.12 11.95 34.24
C GLY A 261 -6.02 11.87 32.99
N SER A 262 -5.50 11.47 31.82
CA SER A 262 -6.26 11.36 30.57
C SER A 262 -6.34 9.91 30.06
N THR A 263 -7.31 9.67 29.17
CA THR A 263 -7.36 8.45 28.34
C THR A 263 -6.52 8.56 27.06
N GLU A 264 -6.03 9.77 26.72
CA GLU A 264 -5.18 9.98 25.55
C GLU A 264 -3.80 9.31 25.70
N TYR A 265 -3.35 8.73 24.59
CA TYR A 265 -2.05 8.05 24.51
C TYR A 265 -1.43 8.22 23.12
N ALA A 266 -0.11 8.23 23.11
CA ALA A 266 0.72 8.14 21.93
C ALA A 266 1.31 6.73 21.84
N LYS A 267 1.63 6.25 20.63
CA LYS A 267 2.49 5.06 20.47
C LYS A 267 3.88 5.47 20.97
N ALA A 268 4.54 4.67 21.82
CA ALA A 268 5.85 5.05 22.35
C ALA A 268 6.86 5.37 21.23
N SER A 269 6.84 4.56 20.17
CA SER A 269 7.71 4.78 19.00
C SER A 269 7.42 6.06 18.18
N SER A 270 6.32 6.78 18.44
CA SER A 270 6.03 8.10 17.84
C SER A 270 6.87 9.23 18.43
N PHE A 271 7.42 9.11 19.65
CA PHE A 271 8.43 10.06 20.18
C PHE A 271 9.80 9.84 19.52
N GLY A 272 10.04 8.61 19.05
CA GLY A 272 11.24 8.21 18.34
C GLY A 272 11.34 6.69 18.27
N SER A 273 11.96 6.17 17.21
CA SER A 273 12.06 4.72 16.99
C SER A 273 12.85 4.00 18.09
N TRP A 274 13.69 4.70 18.85
CA TRP A 274 14.41 4.19 20.02
C TRP A 274 13.48 3.84 21.20
N PHE A 275 12.31 4.46 21.33
CA PHE A 275 11.40 4.28 22.48
C PHE A 275 10.44 3.08 22.34
N SER A 276 10.58 2.25 21.29
CA SER A 276 9.80 1.02 21.13
C SER A 276 10.16 -0.02 22.20
N LEU A 277 9.16 -0.75 22.71
CA LEU A 277 9.30 -1.75 23.79
C LEU A 277 10.55 -2.63 23.63
N SER A 278 10.70 -3.33 22.50
CA SER A 278 11.84 -4.23 22.24
C SER A 278 13.23 -3.58 22.21
N ARG A 279 13.32 -2.25 22.05
CA ARG A 279 14.59 -1.50 22.18
C ARG A 279 14.81 -1.00 23.60
N MET A 280 13.74 -0.63 24.31
CA MET A 280 13.79 -0.29 25.72
C MET A 280 14.15 -1.52 26.56
N GLU A 281 13.57 -2.68 26.26
CA GLU A 281 13.91 -3.95 26.92
C GLU A 281 15.35 -4.40 26.63
N LYS A 282 15.85 -4.18 25.40
CA LYS A 282 17.26 -4.41 25.07
C LYS A 282 18.22 -3.48 25.84
N ARG A 283 17.75 -2.33 26.33
CA ARG A 283 18.56 -1.36 27.08
C ARG A 283 18.45 -1.53 28.61
N LEU A 284 17.23 -1.70 29.12
CA LEU A 284 16.89 -1.64 30.55
C LEU A 284 16.54 -3.02 31.16
N GLY A 285 16.66 -4.10 30.37
CA GLY A 285 16.15 -5.42 30.75
C GLY A 285 14.64 -5.56 30.56
N PRO A 286 14.05 -6.74 30.88
CA PRO A 286 12.61 -6.99 30.75
C PRO A 286 11.76 -5.91 31.42
N HIS A 287 10.62 -5.55 30.81
CA HIS A 287 9.80 -4.43 31.29
C HIS A 287 9.28 -4.64 32.73
N VAL A 288 9.82 -3.85 33.66
CA VAL A 288 9.28 -3.72 35.02
C VAL A 288 8.17 -2.64 34.99
N PRO A 289 6.94 -2.95 35.45
CA PRO A 289 5.90 -1.95 35.64
C PRO A 289 6.34 -0.82 36.58
N ALA A 290 5.83 0.39 36.37
CA ALA A 290 5.90 1.43 37.38
C ALA A 290 5.26 0.89 38.67
N ILE A 291 5.96 1.00 39.80
CA ILE A 291 5.38 0.69 41.10
C ILE A 291 4.17 1.62 41.29
N ALA A 292 3.07 1.06 41.77
CA ALA A 292 1.90 1.84 42.16
C ALA A 292 2.15 2.49 43.54
N ASP A 293 3.25 3.23 43.65
CA ASP A 293 3.46 4.17 44.74
C ASP A 293 2.26 5.13 44.78
N PRO A 294 1.83 5.58 45.97
CA PRO A 294 0.68 6.47 46.09
C PRO A 294 0.80 7.73 45.21
N GLU A 295 -0.31 8.47 45.08
CA GLU A 295 -0.21 9.84 44.58
C GLU A 295 0.87 10.56 45.42
N PRO A 296 1.85 11.24 44.79
CA PRO A 296 3.02 11.73 45.49
C PRO A 296 2.53 12.69 46.57
N ASP A 297 2.81 12.31 47.82
CA ASP A 297 2.05 12.71 49.01
C ASP A 297 1.66 14.18 48.91
N ALA A 298 0.35 14.43 48.99
CA ALA A 298 -0.27 15.70 48.62
C ALA A 298 0.43 16.87 49.32
N ASP A 299 0.86 16.65 50.56
CA ASP A 299 1.30 17.69 51.48
C ASP A 299 2.75 17.52 52.00
N ALA A 300 3.45 16.42 51.71
CA ALA A 300 4.79 16.10 52.28
C ALA A 300 5.95 17.07 51.95
N HIS A 301 5.70 18.10 51.15
CA HIS A 301 6.63 19.21 50.87
C HIS A 301 5.97 20.59 51.03
N LEU A 302 4.90 20.71 51.82
CA LEU A 302 4.16 21.97 52.04
C LEU A 302 4.56 22.74 53.32
N ASP A 303 5.74 22.49 53.90
CA ASP A 303 6.35 23.30 54.97
C ASP A 303 6.84 24.69 54.50
N HIS A 304 6.18 25.25 53.49
CA HIS A 304 6.23 26.66 53.12
C HIS A 304 4.79 27.20 53.18
N PRO A 305 4.43 27.98 54.22
CA PRO A 305 3.10 28.56 54.30
C PRO A 305 2.87 29.46 53.08
N VAL A 306 1.69 29.34 52.46
CA VAL A 306 1.29 30.20 51.35
C VAL A 306 1.34 31.66 51.85
N PRO A 307 2.14 32.55 51.25
CA PRO A 307 2.16 33.95 51.64
C PRO A 307 0.77 34.58 51.55
N ALA A 308 0.47 35.53 52.44
CA ALA A 308 -0.86 36.15 52.48
C ALA A 308 -1.20 36.82 51.15
N GLY A 309 -2.40 36.52 50.61
CA GLY A 309 -2.84 36.96 49.29
C GLY A 309 -2.40 36.01 48.17
N PRO A 310 -3.15 34.92 47.88
CA PRO A 310 -2.90 34.10 46.70
C PRO A 310 -3.10 34.96 45.45
N ILE A 311 -2.07 35.02 44.60
CA ILE A 311 -2.06 35.84 43.39
C ILE A 311 -2.82 35.09 42.28
N GLY A 312 -3.81 35.72 41.67
CA GLY A 312 -4.84 35.06 40.87
C GLY A 312 -4.99 35.57 39.43
N LEU A 313 -5.51 34.70 38.57
CA LEU A 313 -5.97 35.02 37.22
C LEU A 313 -7.31 34.32 36.98
N GLU A 314 -8.39 35.09 37.06
CA GLU A 314 -9.72 34.66 36.64
C GLU A 314 -9.85 34.79 35.11
N GLY A 315 -10.72 33.99 34.50
CA GLY A 315 -11.02 34.14 33.09
C GLY A 315 -12.17 33.29 32.56
N ALA A 316 -12.63 33.66 31.37
CA ALA A 316 -13.74 33.02 30.70
C ALA A 316 -13.48 32.89 29.19
N PRO A 317 -14.07 31.88 28.52
CA PRO A 317 -14.26 31.94 27.08
C PRO A 317 -15.14 33.14 26.71
N SER A 318 -15.07 33.59 25.46
CA SER A 318 -16.03 34.58 24.97
C SER A 318 -17.45 33.99 24.93
N PRO A 319 -18.51 34.81 24.90
CA PRO A 319 -19.87 34.32 24.64
C PRO A 319 -20.02 33.54 23.32
N GLU A 320 -19.13 33.79 22.35
CA GLU A 320 -19.06 33.10 21.06
C GLU A 320 -18.34 31.73 21.19
N ASP A 321 -17.31 31.65 22.03
CA ASP A 321 -16.57 30.41 22.32
C ASP A 321 -17.28 29.51 23.34
N GLU A 322 -18.13 30.07 24.20
CA GLU A 322 -18.69 29.35 25.36
C GLU A 322 -19.38 28.04 24.93
N LYS A 323 -20.15 28.09 23.84
CA LYS A 323 -20.77 26.91 23.22
C LYS A 323 -19.76 25.86 22.78
N ALA A 324 -18.67 26.26 22.12
CA ALA A 324 -17.59 25.38 21.71
C ALA A 324 -16.88 24.74 22.91
N THR A 325 -16.68 25.48 24.01
CA THR A 325 -16.04 24.96 25.23
C THR A 325 -16.86 23.92 26.00
N ARG A 326 -18.19 23.91 25.81
CA ARG A 326 -19.11 22.98 26.51
C ARG A 326 -19.04 21.54 25.99
N ALA A 327 -18.53 21.31 24.77
CA ALA A 327 -18.42 19.99 24.15
C ALA A 327 -17.53 19.03 24.96
N GLU A 328 -17.88 17.75 25.05
CA GLU A 328 -17.07 16.74 25.77
C GLU A 328 -15.69 16.56 25.12
N ALA A 329 -15.60 16.68 23.79
CA ALA A 329 -14.33 16.67 23.08
C ALA A 329 -13.39 17.83 23.50
N PHE A 330 -13.95 19.01 23.86
CA PHE A 330 -13.17 20.12 24.40
C PHE A 330 -12.56 19.76 25.76
N LYS A 331 -13.34 19.12 26.63
CA LYS A 331 -12.92 18.71 27.98
C LYS A 331 -11.87 17.60 27.95
N VAL A 332 -12.06 16.58 27.11
CA VAL A 332 -11.05 15.51 26.93
C VAL A 332 -9.73 16.09 26.41
N THR A 333 -9.78 16.95 25.39
CA THR A 333 -8.57 17.58 24.84
C THR A 333 -8.00 18.71 25.72
N LEU A 334 -8.69 19.15 26.78
CA LEU A 334 -8.21 20.21 27.67
C LEU A 334 -6.92 19.80 28.37
N LEU A 335 -6.89 18.60 28.96
CA LEU A 335 -5.69 18.06 29.63
C LEU A 335 -4.47 18.06 28.70
N ARG A 336 -4.66 17.67 27.44
CA ARG A 336 -3.62 17.67 26.41
C ARG A 336 -3.24 19.07 25.94
N ARG A 337 -4.19 20.00 25.80
CA ARG A 337 -3.90 21.39 25.43
C ARG A 337 -3.15 22.12 26.53
N LEU A 338 -3.51 21.88 27.80
CA LEU A 338 -2.75 22.31 28.98
C LEU A 338 -1.33 21.77 28.89
N TYR A 339 -1.20 20.44 28.79
CA TYR A 339 0.08 19.73 28.74
C TYR A 339 1.02 20.17 27.60
N VAL A 340 0.49 20.39 26.39
CA VAL A 340 1.28 20.89 25.26
C VAL A 340 1.66 22.35 25.50
N ASN A 341 0.72 23.24 25.84
CA ASN A 341 0.99 24.68 25.98
C ASN A 341 2.05 24.97 27.05
N ILE A 342 2.00 24.32 28.22
CA ILE A 342 3.00 24.49 29.30
C ILE A 342 4.40 23.95 28.92
N HIS A 343 4.52 23.28 27.78
CA HIS A 343 5.76 22.72 27.24
C HIS A 343 6.17 23.31 25.88
N VAL A 344 5.48 24.35 25.39
CA VAL A 344 5.87 25.08 24.16
C VAL A 344 7.11 25.95 24.39
N ASP A 345 7.17 26.74 25.47
CA ASP A 345 8.34 27.58 25.77
C ASP A 345 9.46 26.75 26.44
N PRO A 346 10.63 26.58 25.81
CA PRO A 346 11.75 25.82 26.38
C PRO A 346 12.40 26.47 27.61
N ARG A 347 12.03 27.70 27.98
CA ARG A 347 12.46 28.36 29.23
C ARG A 347 11.54 27.93 30.37
N ILE A 348 10.25 28.24 30.29
CA ILE A 348 9.22 27.81 31.27
C ILE A 348 9.32 26.30 31.52
N ALA A 349 9.40 25.53 30.43
CA ALA A 349 9.37 24.08 30.52
C ALA A 349 10.69 23.45 31.04
N ARG A 350 11.75 24.23 31.28
CA ARG A 350 12.92 23.82 32.08
C ARG A 350 12.74 24.11 33.57
N GLU A 351 12.02 25.17 33.92
CA GLU A 351 11.75 25.51 35.32
C GLU A 351 10.67 24.63 35.96
N ILE A 352 9.82 23.97 35.16
CA ILE A 352 8.88 22.96 35.68
C ILE A 352 9.66 21.78 36.31
N ARG A 353 9.34 21.48 37.57
CA ARG A 353 9.77 20.29 38.32
C ARG A 353 8.77 19.14 38.13
N PHE A 354 7.47 19.43 38.20
CA PHE A 354 6.43 18.39 38.21
C PHE A 354 5.08 18.91 37.67
N VAL A 355 4.35 18.03 36.99
CA VAL A 355 3.02 18.30 36.40
C VAL A 355 2.01 17.24 36.87
N ALA A 356 1.00 17.65 37.64
CA ALA A 356 -0.12 16.80 38.05
C ALA A 356 -1.46 17.37 37.57
N LEU A 357 -1.81 17.05 36.32
CA LEU A 357 -3.12 17.41 35.75
C LEU A 357 -4.28 16.54 36.28
N ASN A 358 -3.99 15.47 37.01
CA ASN A 358 -4.96 14.60 37.70
C ASN A 358 -5.28 15.03 39.14
N ALA A 359 -4.47 15.92 39.74
CA ALA A 359 -4.67 16.39 41.11
C ALA A 359 -5.97 17.20 41.23
N ARG A 360 -6.42 17.46 42.47
CA ARG A 360 -7.61 18.25 42.77
C ARG A 360 -7.27 19.31 43.84
N PRO A 361 -7.08 20.59 43.48
CA PRO A 361 -7.01 21.13 42.11
C PRO A 361 -5.79 20.60 41.32
N PRO A 362 -5.84 20.54 39.97
CA PRO A 362 -4.68 20.29 39.14
C PRO A 362 -3.54 21.27 39.46
N ARG A 363 -2.30 20.77 39.54
CA ARG A 363 -1.14 21.57 39.99
C ARG A 363 0.10 21.39 39.12
N ILE A 364 0.83 22.48 38.93
CA ILE A 364 2.18 22.53 38.34
C ILE A 364 3.12 23.09 39.40
N ALA A 365 4.26 22.45 39.60
CA ALA A 365 5.31 22.88 40.52
C ALA A 365 6.61 23.16 39.76
N PHE A 366 7.26 24.26 40.12
CA PHE A 366 8.53 24.70 39.55
C PHE A 366 9.72 24.30 40.45
N ARG A 367 10.94 24.45 39.92
CA ARG A 367 12.20 24.11 40.59
C ARG A 367 12.60 25.10 41.70
N ASP A 368 12.08 26.33 41.62
CA ASP A 368 12.17 27.36 42.66
C ASP A 368 11.16 27.15 43.81
N GLY A 369 10.35 26.09 43.77
CA GLY A 369 9.32 25.79 44.76
C GLY A 369 7.97 26.47 44.50
N VAL A 370 7.87 27.35 43.51
CA VAL A 370 6.61 28.04 43.17
C VAL A 370 5.60 27.05 42.59
N THR A 371 4.31 27.28 42.85
CA THR A 371 3.23 26.46 42.30
C THR A 371 2.18 27.28 41.57
N VAL A 372 1.52 26.67 40.59
CA VAL A 372 0.30 27.15 39.94
C VAL A 372 -0.79 26.09 40.12
N ARG A 373 -2.00 26.50 40.50
CA ARG A 373 -3.17 25.64 40.74
C ARG A 373 -4.34 26.07 39.86
N ASP A 374 -5.17 25.10 39.48
CA ASP A 374 -6.36 25.29 38.63
C ASP A 374 -7.66 24.96 39.37
N HIS A 375 -8.51 25.96 39.61
CA HIS A 375 -9.79 25.78 40.33
C HIS A 375 -11.00 25.77 39.39
N GLY A 376 -10.79 25.84 38.06
CA GLY A 376 -11.85 25.92 37.05
C GLY A 376 -11.89 27.28 36.35
N PRO A 377 -12.66 28.26 36.84
CA PRO A 377 -12.70 29.64 36.31
C PRO A 377 -11.54 30.53 36.81
N GLU A 378 -10.77 30.03 37.78
CA GLU A 378 -9.68 30.74 38.45
C GLU A 378 -8.39 29.90 38.38
N LEU A 379 -7.26 30.58 38.15
CA LEU A 379 -5.91 30.04 38.35
C LEU A 379 -5.24 30.82 39.48
N THR A 380 -4.59 30.15 40.44
CA THR A 380 -3.79 30.85 41.47
C THR A 380 -2.34 30.41 41.49
N THR A 381 -1.45 31.29 41.97
CA THR A 381 -0.02 31.00 42.16
C THR A 381 0.51 31.49 43.50
N SER A 382 1.57 30.82 43.99
CA SER A 382 2.23 31.18 45.24
C SER A 382 3.27 32.30 45.11
N ALA A 383 3.65 32.72 43.90
CA ALA A 383 4.56 33.86 43.67
C ALA A 383 4.49 34.41 42.24
N SER A 384 4.76 35.72 42.07
CA SER A 384 4.79 36.43 40.78
C SER A 384 6.07 36.14 39.96
N THR A 385 6.42 34.87 39.71
CA THR A 385 7.56 34.54 38.83
C THR A 385 7.14 34.53 37.36
N ARG A 386 8.08 34.86 36.47
CA ARG A 386 7.84 34.81 35.01
C ARG A 386 7.39 33.42 34.53
N ALA A 387 7.93 32.35 35.13
CA ALA A 387 7.55 30.98 34.81
C ALA A 387 6.10 30.67 35.25
N ALA A 388 5.70 31.11 36.45
CA ALA A 388 4.34 30.99 36.94
C ALA A 388 3.35 31.76 36.06
N ARG A 389 3.57 33.08 35.83
CA ARG A 389 2.64 33.91 35.04
C ARG A 389 2.45 33.40 33.62
N ALA A 390 3.55 33.10 32.92
CA ALA A 390 3.47 32.59 31.55
C ALA A 390 2.85 31.18 31.48
N THR A 391 2.93 30.39 32.56
CA THR A 391 2.19 29.13 32.71
C THR A 391 0.69 29.38 32.92
N MET A 392 0.29 30.33 33.77
CA MET A 392 -1.12 30.70 33.94
C MET A 392 -1.72 31.19 32.61
N ILE A 393 -0.98 31.99 31.84
CA ILE A 393 -1.37 32.43 30.48
C ILE A 393 -1.47 31.23 29.51
N ALA A 394 -0.53 30.29 29.54
CA ALA A 394 -0.58 29.06 28.74
C ALA A 394 -1.80 28.19 29.09
N MET A 395 -2.19 28.15 30.37
CA MET A 395 -3.36 27.43 30.88
C MET A 395 -4.67 28.14 30.52
N ALA A 396 -4.77 29.46 30.67
CA ALA A 396 -5.88 30.27 30.19
C ALA A 396 -6.17 30.01 28.70
N LYS A 397 -5.12 30.06 27.87
CA LYS A 397 -5.25 29.77 26.43
C LYS A 397 -5.60 28.30 26.14
N ALA A 398 -5.16 27.36 26.96
CA ALA A 398 -5.57 25.95 26.84
C ALA A 398 -7.05 25.73 27.20
N LYS A 399 -7.56 26.46 28.20
CA LYS A 399 -8.99 26.52 28.59
C LYS A 399 -9.89 27.21 27.56
N GLY A 400 -9.31 27.87 26.56
CA GLY A 400 -10.06 28.68 25.59
C GLY A 400 -10.56 30.00 26.18
N TRP A 401 -9.91 30.51 27.23
CA TRP A 401 -10.22 31.86 27.71
C TRP A 401 -9.80 32.90 26.68
N THR A 402 -10.67 33.86 26.42
CA THR A 402 -10.38 35.03 25.58
C THR A 402 -10.19 36.29 26.42
N THR A 403 -10.81 36.32 27.60
CA THR A 403 -10.82 37.46 28.51
C THR A 403 -10.34 37.00 29.89
N VAL A 404 -9.47 37.78 30.51
CA VAL A 404 -8.89 37.49 31.84
C VAL A 404 -8.90 38.71 32.74
N VAL A 405 -8.99 38.45 34.05
CA VAL A 405 -8.94 39.44 35.13
C VAL A 405 -7.84 39.01 36.11
N PRO A 406 -6.68 39.67 36.12
CA PRO A 406 -5.66 39.48 37.15
C PRO A 406 -6.17 39.96 38.52
N SER A 407 -5.89 39.21 39.58
CA SER A 407 -6.32 39.50 40.95
C SER A 407 -5.18 39.32 41.97
N GLY A 408 -5.26 40.04 43.08
CA GLY A 408 -4.24 40.11 44.13
C GLY A 408 -3.83 41.54 44.49
N GLU A 409 -3.13 41.69 45.61
CA GLU A 409 -2.72 43.01 46.16
C GLU A 409 -1.42 43.55 45.55
N ASP A 410 -0.63 42.69 44.88
CA ASP A 410 0.62 43.04 44.21
C ASP A 410 0.37 43.82 42.90
N ALA A 411 0.52 45.14 42.95
CA ALA A 411 0.38 46.02 41.78
C ALA A 411 1.38 45.71 40.65
N ASP A 412 2.58 45.22 40.97
CA ASP A 412 3.59 44.83 39.98
C ASP A 412 3.22 43.51 39.30
N TYR A 413 2.62 42.55 40.03
CA TYR A 413 1.96 41.41 39.40
C TYR A 413 0.83 41.85 38.48
N ILE A 414 -0.13 42.66 38.96
CA ILE A 414 -1.29 43.07 38.16
C ILE A 414 -0.82 43.71 36.85
N ARG A 415 0.20 44.58 36.92
CA ARG A 415 0.83 45.19 35.75
C ARG A 415 1.51 44.15 34.86
N GLN A 416 2.42 43.33 35.39
CA GLN A 416 3.20 42.38 34.58
C GLN A 416 2.33 41.30 33.94
N MET A 417 1.38 40.72 34.68
CA MET A 417 0.41 39.75 34.16
C MET A 417 -0.45 40.36 33.05
N SER A 418 -0.96 41.58 33.22
CA SER A 418 -1.76 42.25 32.20
C SER A 418 -1.02 42.39 30.87
N LEU A 419 0.22 42.88 30.89
CA LEU A 419 0.99 43.11 29.67
C LEU A 419 1.43 41.79 29.01
N GLU A 420 1.78 40.77 29.81
CA GLU A 420 2.13 39.44 29.31
C GLU A 420 0.91 38.70 28.71
N ALA A 421 -0.27 38.83 29.33
CA ALA A 421 -1.53 38.26 28.83
C ALA A 421 -2.00 38.94 27.53
N ALA A 422 -1.96 40.27 27.46
CA ALA A 422 -2.27 41.03 26.26
C ALA A 422 -1.33 40.67 25.09
N ALA A 423 -0.02 40.56 25.35
CA ALA A 423 0.96 40.14 24.35
C ALA A 423 0.76 38.69 23.87
N ALA A 424 0.15 37.84 24.70
CA ALA A 424 -0.23 36.48 24.35
C ALA A 424 -1.57 36.38 23.61
N GLY A 425 -2.31 37.48 23.43
CA GLY A 425 -3.61 37.51 22.75
C GLY A 425 -4.82 37.23 23.66
N LEU A 426 -4.71 37.49 24.96
CA LEU A 426 -5.83 37.52 25.90
C LEU A 426 -6.26 38.97 26.13
N ARG A 427 -7.57 39.25 26.11
CA ARG A 427 -8.10 40.56 26.50
C ARG A 427 -8.05 40.70 28.02
N VAL A 428 -7.47 41.78 28.52
CA VAL A 428 -7.42 42.08 29.96
C VAL A 428 -8.58 43.01 30.32
N MET A 429 -9.21 42.77 31.47
CA MET A 429 -10.25 43.64 32.04
C MET A 429 -10.04 43.78 33.56
N GLY A 430 -10.63 44.80 34.18
CA GLY A 430 -10.71 44.94 35.65
C GLY A 430 -9.45 45.49 36.33
N VAL A 431 -8.47 45.99 35.57
CA VAL A 431 -7.18 46.48 36.07
C VAL A 431 -7.11 48.01 36.07
N PRO A 432 -6.14 48.66 36.77
CA PRO A 432 -6.05 50.12 36.84
C PRO A 432 -5.97 50.79 35.46
N PRO A 433 -6.55 52.00 35.26
CA PRO A 433 -6.74 52.59 33.92
C PRO A 433 -5.47 52.70 33.06
N GLU A 434 -4.32 53.01 33.65
CA GLU A 434 -3.04 53.08 32.93
C GLU A 434 -2.56 51.71 32.43
N VAL A 435 -2.81 50.66 33.23
CA VAL A 435 -2.47 49.26 32.87
C VAL A 435 -3.44 48.76 31.79
N GLN A 436 -4.73 49.08 31.92
CA GLN A 436 -5.76 48.76 30.93
C GLN A 436 -5.41 49.39 29.56
N ALA A 437 -5.09 50.68 29.53
CA ALA A 437 -4.74 51.38 28.30
C ALA A 437 -3.48 50.82 27.61
N GLU A 438 -2.48 50.34 28.36
CA GLU A 438 -1.32 49.67 27.76
C GLU A 438 -1.63 48.25 27.29
N ALA A 439 -2.39 47.48 28.08
CA ALA A 439 -2.84 46.14 27.69
C ALA A 439 -3.66 46.18 26.38
N ASP A 440 -4.61 47.13 26.26
CA ASP A 440 -5.41 47.30 25.05
C ASP A 440 -4.56 47.68 23.83
N ARG A 441 -3.54 48.54 24.00
CA ARG A 441 -2.57 48.87 22.91
C ARG A 441 -1.75 47.65 22.46
N ILE A 442 -1.33 46.81 23.39
CA ILE A 442 -0.59 45.57 23.08
C ILE A 442 -1.50 44.56 22.39
N TYR A 443 -2.73 44.38 22.89
CA TYR A 443 -3.72 43.45 22.34
C TYR A 443 -4.16 43.85 20.91
N ALA A 444 -4.41 45.13 20.66
CA ALA A 444 -4.71 45.64 19.32
C ALA A 444 -3.54 45.43 18.33
N ARG A 445 -2.29 45.59 18.79
CA ARG A 445 -1.10 45.27 17.99
C ARG A 445 -1.02 43.78 17.67
N TRP A 446 -1.28 42.91 18.65
CA TRP A 446 -1.32 41.46 18.46
C TRP A 446 -2.36 41.06 17.39
N GLN A 447 -3.59 41.59 17.49
CA GLN A 447 -4.65 41.40 16.50
C GLN A 447 -4.20 41.81 15.09
N ALA A 448 -3.63 43.01 14.94
CA ALA A 448 -3.16 43.53 13.65
C ALA A 448 -2.02 42.70 13.02
N THR A 449 -1.23 42.00 13.83
CA THR A 449 -0.14 41.11 13.35
C THR A 449 -0.58 39.67 13.06
N ARG A 450 -1.82 39.27 13.38
CA ARG A 450 -2.26 37.87 13.27
C ARG A 450 -2.53 37.48 11.81
N PRO A 451 -1.89 36.42 11.27
CA PRO A 451 -2.16 35.96 9.90
C PRO A 451 -3.62 35.55 9.69
N MET A 452 -4.20 35.95 8.55
CA MET A 452 -5.58 35.60 8.18
C MET A 452 -5.82 34.07 8.14
N ILE A 453 -4.78 33.29 7.80
CA ILE A 453 -4.81 31.82 7.83
C ILE A 453 -5.05 31.30 9.27
N ASP A 454 -4.41 31.90 10.27
CA ASP A 454 -4.54 31.49 11.68
C ASP A 454 -5.86 31.95 12.32
N HIS A 455 -6.52 32.95 11.71
CA HIS A 455 -7.90 33.32 12.05
C HIS A 455 -8.89 32.29 11.47
N HIS A 456 -8.77 31.98 10.17
CA HIS A 456 -9.63 30.99 9.51
C HIS A 456 -9.49 29.59 10.14
N ALA A 457 -8.27 29.18 10.50
CA ALA A 457 -8.00 27.90 11.14
C ALA A 457 -8.58 27.79 12.56
N GLU A 458 -8.76 28.91 13.28
CA GLU A 458 -9.41 28.91 14.58
C GLU A 458 -10.94 28.84 14.44
N ALA A 459 -11.51 29.69 13.57
CA ALA A 459 -12.96 29.70 13.30
C ALA A 459 -13.47 28.33 12.83
N ALA A 460 -12.71 27.62 12.00
CA ALA A 460 -13.03 26.25 11.57
C ALA A 460 -13.02 25.24 12.73
N ARG A 461 -12.10 25.39 13.71
CA ARG A 461 -12.08 24.55 14.94
C ARG A 461 -13.27 24.86 15.85
N GLN A 462 -13.60 26.13 16.03
CA GLN A 462 -14.72 26.60 16.86
C GLN A 462 -16.06 26.10 16.30
N ALA A 463 -16.33 26.32 15.01
CA ALA A 463 -17.57 25.86 14.37
C ALA A 463 -17.74 24.33 14.45
N HIS A 464 -16.66 23.56 14.30
CA HIS A 464 -16.70 22.10 14.45
C HIS A 464 -16.97 21.66 15.91
N LEU A 465 -16.42 22.36 16.90
CA LEU A 465 -16.71 22.14 18.33
C LEU A 465 -18.18 22.44 18.67
N GLU A 466 -18.75 23.49 18.08
CA GLU A 466 -20.16 23.82 18.23
C GLU A 466 -21.09 22.75 17.63
N ASP A 467 -20.80 22.26 16.42
CA ASP A 467 -21.52 21.15 15.80
C ASP A 467 -21.46 19.88 16.68
N GLN A 468 -20.36 19.66 17.39
CA GLN A 468 -20.24 18.58 18.38
C GLN A 468 -21.09 18.84 19.63
N ALA A 469 -21.07 20.06 20.19
CA ALA A 469 -21.91 20.43 21.33
C ALA A 469 -23.41 20.27 21.02
N ASP A 470 -23.86 20.74 19.84
CA ASP A 470 -25.25 20.59 19.37
C ASP A 470 -25.61 19.12 19.16
N ARG A 471 -24.69 18.31 18.62
CA ARG A 471 -24.87 16.86 18.50
C ARG A 471 -24.95 16.16 19.86
N GLU A 472 -24.13 16.55 20.82
CA GLU A 472 -24.11 15.99 22.17
C GLU A 472 -25.33 16.40 23.00
N ALA A 473 -25.87 17.61 22.79
CA ALA A 473 -27.20 17.99 23.27
C ALA A 473 -28.29 17.10 22.66
N ALA A 474 -28.40 17.07 21.32
CA ALA A 474 -29.43 16.30 20.64
C ALA A 474 -29.37 14.77 20.95
N VAL A 475 -28.20 14.21 21.22
CA VAL A 475 -28.05 12.81 21.68
C VAL A 475 -28.55 12.63 23.11
N ARG A 476 -28.27 13.57 24.03
CA ARG A 476 -28.83 13.56 25.40
C ARG A 476 -30.35 13.71 25.38
N ASP A 477 -30.88 14.61 24.57
CA ASP A 477 -32.33 14.84 24.46
C ASP A 477 -33.05 13.60 23.91
N ASN A 478 -32.48 12.95 22.88
CA ASN A 478 -33.00 11.69 22.36
C ASN A 478 -32.88 10.55 23.40
N ALA A 479 -31.85 10.52 24.23
CA ALA A 479 -31.71 9.55 25.32
C ALA A 479 -32.74 9.79 26.44
N ALA A 480 -32.99 11.06 26.81
CA ALA A 480 -34.00 11.46 27.78
C ALA A 480 -35.42 11.11 27.29
N ALA A 481 -35.74 11.43 26.03
CA ALA A 481 -37.02 11.07 25.42
C ALA A 481 -37.21 9.54 25.35
N ARG A 482 -36.16 8.78 25.02
CA ARG A 482 -36.19 7.30 25.06
C ARG A 482 -36.41 6.76 26.46
N LYS A 483 -35.77 7.36 27.47
CA LYS A 483 -35.99 7.00 28.88
C LYS A 483 -37.44 7.27 29.28
N HIS A 484 -37.97 8.46 29.00
CA HIS A 484 -39.35 8.83 29.33
C HIS A 484 -40.38 7.87 28.71
N VAL A 485 -40.23 7.53 27.41
CA VAL A 485 -41.10 6.53 26.75
C VAL A 485 -40.91 5.12 27.33
N ALA A 486 -39.71 4.75 27.77
CA ALA A 486 -39.49 3.47 28.44
C ALA A 486 -40.11 3.42 29.85
N ASP A 487 -40.07 4.53 30.60
CA ASP A 487 -40.66 4.66 31.92
C ASP A 487 -42.21 4.65 31.82
N GLN A 488 -42.81 5.38 30.88
CA GLN A 488 -44.25 5.28 30.57
C GLN A 488 -44.69 3.85 30.19
N LYS A 489 -43.87 3.11 29.43
CA LYS A 489 -44.18 1.71 29.08
C LYS A 489 -44.03 0.76 30.27
N ARG A 490 -43.20 1.09 31.26
CA ARG A 490 -43.12 0.36 32.54
C ARG A 490 -44.35 0.63 33.39
N GLU A 491 -44.77 1.89 33.49
CA GLU A 491 -45.97 2.34 34.23
C GLU A 491 -47.23 1.62 33.74
N VAL A 492 -47.57 1.74 32.45
CA VAL A 492 -48.70 1.03 31.81
C VAL A 492 -48.62 -0.50 31.98
N SER A 493 -47.42 -1.08 32.00
CA SER A 493 -47.24 -2.51 32.23
C SER A 493 -47.44 -2.91 33.70
N ALA A 494 -47.05 -2.05 34.65
CA ALA A 494 -47.20 -2.26 36.08
C ALA A 494 -48.66 -2.08 36.53
N GLU A 495 -49.37 -1.07 36.03
CA GLU A 495 -50.82 -0.91 36.24
C GLU A 495 -51.59 -2.14 35.75
N ALA A 496 -51.33 -2.58 34.52
CA ALA A 496 -51.96 -3.77 33.95
C ALA A 496 -51.64 -5.05 34.74
N GLN A 497 -50.42 -5.16 35.29
CA GLN A 497 -50.05 -6.29 36.15
C GLN A 497 -50.75 -6.24 37.51
N ALA A 498 -50.81 -5.08 38.16
CA ALA A 498 -51.52 -4.91 39.43
C ALA A 498 -53.01 -5.27 39.32
N VAL A 499 -53.66 -4.89 38.20
CA VAL A 499 -55.06 -5.31 37.93
C VAL A 499 -55.16 -6.82 37.70
N ILE A 500 -54.19 -7.45 37.02
CA ILE A 500 -54.13 -8.92 36.86
C ILE A 500 -53.95 -9.63 38.21
N ASP A 501 -53.12 -9.08 39.10
CA ASP A 501 -52.84 -9.66 40.42
C ASP A 501 -54.06 -9.55 41.35
N VAL A 502 -54.84 -8.46 41.28
CA VAL A 502 -56.14 -8.30 41.97
C VAL A 502 -57.20 -9.27 41.44
N ILE A 503 -57.15 -9.67 40.17
CA ILE A 503 -58.02 -10.76 39.63
C ILE A 503 -57.57 -12.14 40.15
N GLY A 504 -56.34 -12.26 40.65
CA GLY A 504 -55.80 -13.47 41.26
C GLY A 504 -55.49 -14.62 40.28
N PRO A 505 -54.91 -15.73 40.75
CA PRO A 505 -54.43 -16.84 39.91
C PRO A 505 -55.52 -17.89 39.54
N GLY A 506 -56.80 -17.67 39.84
CA GLY A 506 -57.86 -18.66 39.66
C GLY A 506 -58.10 -19.08 38.21
N ARG A 507 -58.36 -20.38 37.96
CA ARG A 507 -58.62 -20.96 36.63
C ARG A 507 -60.05 -20.76 36.09
N GLU A 508 -60.91 -20.06 36.81
CA GLU A 508 -62.30 -19.82 36.39
C GLU A 508 -62.38 -19.11 35.02
N PRO A 509 -63.40 -19.41 34.19
CA PRO A 509 -63.54 -18.79 32.87
C PRO A 509 -63.63 -17.25 32.95
N ALA A 510 -64.46 -16.72 33.85
CA ALA A 510 -64.67 -15.28 33.99
C ALA A 510 -63.42 -14.52 34.48
N ALA A 511 -62.64 -15.11 35.39
CA ALA A 511 -61.35 -14.55 35.82
C ALA A 511 -60.32 -14.59 34.67
N SER A 512 -60.32 -15.66 33.88
CA SER A 512 -59.44 -15.82 32.71
C SER A 512 -59.74 -14.82 31.60
N GLU A 513 -61.02 -14.57 31.31
CA GLU A 513 -61.45 -13.55 30.35
C GLU A 513 -61.08 -12.14 30.80
N LYS A 514 -61.33 -11.77 32.06
CA LYS A 514 -60.92 -10.46 32.62
C LYS A 514 -59.42 -10.22 32.45
N ARG A 515 -58.56 -11.22 32.76
CA ARG A 515 -57.12 -11.12 32.53
C ARG A 515 -56.73 -11.03 31.05
N ARG A 516 -57.51 -11.61 30.13
CA ARG A 516 -57.32 -11.45 28.68
C ARG A 516 -57.60 -10.01 28.26
N MET A 517 -58.75 -9.46 28.66
CA MET A 517 -59.13 -8.07 28.36
C MET A 517 -58.12 -7.05 28.88
N VAL A 518 -57.60 -7.23 30.10
CA VAL A 518 -56.55 -6.34 30.66
C VAL A 518 -55.27 -6.36 29.83
N ARG A 519 -54.86 -7.53 29.30
CA ARG A 519 -53.72 -7.65 28.38
C ARG A 519 -54.00 -6.98 27.04
N GLU A 520 -55.19 -7.18 26.46
CA GLU A 520 -55.62 -6.51 25.22
C GLU A 520 -55.62 -4.97 25.37
N VAL A 521 -56.07 -4.44 26.51
CA VAL A 521 -56.04 -2.99 26.81
C VAL A 521 -54.60 -2.50 26.98
N ARG A 522 -53.78 -3.20 27.78
CA ARG A 522 -52.33 -2.91 27.92
C ARG A 522 -51.64 -2.84 26.57
N ASP A 523 -51.88 -3.81 25.70
CA ASP A 523 -51.19 -3.91 24.41
C ASP A 523 -51.63 -2.82 23.43
N ARG A 524 -52.89 -2.37 23.49
CA ARG A 524 -53.36 -1.15 22.79
C ARG A 524 -52.70 0.12 23.34
N LEU A 525 -52.60 0.28 24.66
CA LEU A 525 -51.93 1.45 25.28
C LEU A 525 -50.43 1.50 24.93
N LEU A 526 -49.74 0.36 25.01
CA LEU A 526 -48.32 0.23 24.63
C LEU A 526 -48.06 0.49 23.14
N ALA A 527 -49.05 0.23 22.27
CA ALA A 527 -49.01 0.55 20.84
C ALA A 527 -49.25 2.05 20.55
N ASN A 528 -50.11 2.70 21.33
CA ASN A 528 -50.39 4.15 21.22
C ASN A 528 -49.23 5.01 21.75
N LEU A 529 -48.45 4.51 22.72
CA LEU A 529 -47.22 5.17 23.17
C LEU A 529 -46.16 5.17 22.05
N SER A 530 -45.86 6.36 21.53
CA SER A 530 -45.17 6.61 20.27
C SER A 530 -43.82 5.88 20.10
N LYS A 531 -43.45 5.61 18.85
CA LYS A 531 -42.14 5.03 18.51
C LYS A 531 -41.06 6.09 18.71
N ALA A 532 -40.09 5.80 19.59
CA ALA A 532 -39.02 6.73 19.93
C ALA A 532 -38.21 7.16 18.70
N MET A 533 -37.88 8.45 18.64
CA MET A 533 -37.22 9.06 17.48
C MET A 533 -35.87 8.39 17.15
N PRO A 534 -35.53 8.23 15.86
CA PRO A 534 -34.19 7.82 15.46
C PRO A 534 -33.20 8.93 15.81
N ALA A 535 -32.13 8.58 16.53
CA ALA A 535 -31.09 9.54 16.89
C ALA A 535 -30.47 10.16 15.62
N PRO A 536 -30.19 11.48 15.59
CA PRO A 536 -29.71 12.14 14.38
C PRO A 536 -28.40 11.51 13.88
N LYS A 537 -28.37 11.20 12.58
CA LYS A 537 -27.15 10.75 11.90
C LYS A 537 -26.06 11.82 12.08
N PRO A 538 -24.77 11.43 12.26
CA PRO A 538 -23.69 12.41 12.35
C PRO A 538 -23.64 13.24 11.06
N LYS A 539 -23.86 14.54 11.18
CA LYS A 539 -23.55 15.49 10.11
C LYS A 539 -22.02 15.62 10.03
N PRO A 540 -21.41 15.53 8.84
CA PRO A 540 -20.00 15.91 8.68
C PRO A 540 -19.86 17.44 8.81
N ALA A 541 -18.71 17.90 9.27
CA ALA A 541 -18.42 19.33 9.45
C ALA A 541 -18.62 20.14 8.14
N PRO A 542 -19.08 21.41 8.22
CA PRO A 542 -19.39 22.26 7.07
C PRO A 542 -18.28 22.32 6.02
N ASP A 543 -17.01 22.34 6.42
CA ASP A 543 -15.86 22.44 5.50
C ASP A 543 -15.63 21.17 4.65
N ALA A 544 -16.21 20.02 5.05
CA ALA A 544 -16.27 18.83 4.21
C ALA A 544 -17.38 18.91 3.13
N ALA A 545 -18.18 19.97 3.14
CA ALA A 545 -19.24 20.28 2.17
C ALA A 545 -19.10 21.66 1.50
N LYS A 546 -18.26 22.56 2.04
CA LYS A 546 -18.06 23.95 1.59
C LYS A 546 -16.63 24.29 1.13
N THR A 547 -15.85 23.30 0.71
CA THR A 547 -14.87 23.58 -0.34
C THR A 547 -15.63 23.95 -1.61
N ASP A 548 -15.84 25.25 -1.87
CA ASP A 548 -16.20 25.72 -3.22
C ASP A 548 -15.13 25.17 -4.17
N PRO A 549 -15.45 24.20 -5.06
CA PRO A 549 -14.42 23.59 -5.86
C PRO A 549 -13.87 24.57 -6.89
N ALA A 550 -14.63 25.60 -7.30
CA ALA A 550 -14.15 26.66 -8.19
C ALA A 550 -13.30 27.71 -7.45
N GLY A 551 -13.59 27.98 -6.18
CA GLY A 551 -12.80 28.83 -5.28
C GLY A 551 -11.48 28.17 -4.89
N ALA A 552 -11.51 26.91 -4.44
CA ALA A 552 -10.33 26.11 -4.18
C ALA A 552 -9.49 25.90 -5.45
N ARG A 553 -10.11 25.62 -6.61
CA ARG A 553 -9.38 25.59 -7.91
C ARG A 553 -8.87 26.96 -8.33
N ARG A 554 -9.56 28.08 -8.03
CA ARG A 554 -9.02 29.44 -8.26
C ARG A 554 -7.80 29.72 -7.40
N ILE A 555 -7.87 29.51 -6.09
CA ILE A 555 -6.75 29.72 -5.18
C ILE A 555 -5.58 28.78 -5.55
N GLN A 556 -5.85 27.51 -5.82
CA GLN A 556 -4.81 26.56 -6.24
C GLN A 556 -4.25 26.87 -7.64
N ARG A 557 -5.05 27.44 -8.55
CA ARG A 557 -4.57 27.97 -9.85
C ARG A 557 -3.73 29.22 -9.65
N GLN A 558 -4.18 30.20 -8.86
CA GLN A 558 -3.45 31.42 -8.52
C GLN A 558 -2.10 31.09 -7.87
N LEU A 559 -2.09 30.12 -6.95
CA LEU A 559 -0.87 29.59 -6.31
C LEU A 559 0.03 28.87 -7.32
N ARG A 560 -0.50 28.01 -8.21
CA ARG A 560 0.28 27.37 -9.28
C ARG A 560 0.84 28.39 -10.28
N GLU A 561 0.10 29.44 -10.61
CA GLU A 561 0.55 30.51 -11.49
C GLU A 561 1.58 31.43 -10.80
N ASN A 562 1.47 31.66 -9.49
CA ASN A 562 2.50 32.36 -8.70
C ASN A 562 3.75 31.50 -8.53
N ASP A 563 3.62 30.21 -8.21
CA ASP A 563 4.72 29.24 -8.17
C ASP A 563 5.41 29.14 -9.55
N ALA A 564 4.64 29.11 -10.64
CA ALA A 564 5.18 29.05 -11.99
C ALA A 564 5.88 30.35 -12.39
N ARG A 565 5.34 31.52 -12.05
CA ARG A 565 6.00 32.83 -12.22
C ARG A 565 7.31 32.88 -11.45
N GLU A 566 7.30 32.62 -10.13
CA GLU A 566 8.52 32.63 -9.31
C GLU A 566 9.56 31.60 -9.81
N LEU A 567 9.13 30.40 -10.22
CA LEU A 567 10.01 29.40 -10.82
C LEU A 567 10.49 29.79 -12.23
N ASP A 568 9.91 30.78 -12.89
CA ASP A 568 10.41 31.33 -14.15
C ASP A 568 11.40 32.47 -13.87
N ASP A 569 11.03 33.40 -13.00
CA ASP A 569 11.88 34.51 -12.54
C ASP A 569 13.20 34.00 -11.95
N LEU A 570 13.16 32.99 -11.09
CA LEU A 570 14.36 32.36 -10.51
C LEU A 570 15.18 31.55 -11.53
N LYS A 571 14.63 31.16 -12.70
CA LYS A 571 15.41 30.59 -13.81
C LYS A 571 16.11 31.65 -14.66
N ARG A 572 15.70 32.92 -14.53
CA ARG A 572 16.28 34.09 -15.22
C ARG A 572 17.45 34.72 -14.46
N LEU A 573 17.69 34.28 -13.22
CA LEU A 573 18.88 34.65 -12.45
C LEU A 573 20.16 34.37 -13.25
N ASP A 574 21.11 35.28 -13.16
CA ASP A 574 22.36 35.18 -13.90
C ASP A 574 23.14 33.93 -13.46
N ILE A 575 23.53 33.10 -14.43
CA ILE A 575 24.23 31.84 -14.15
C ILE A 575 25.51 32.08 -13.35
N GLY A 576 26.18 33.21 -13.52
CA GLY A 576 27.39 33.58 -12.79
C GLY A 576 27.17 33.74 -11.29
N MET A 577 25.98 34.14 -10.84
CA MET A 577 25.67 34.20 -9.40
C MET A 577 25.54 32.80 -8.81
N VAL A 578 24.89 31.87 -9.52
CA VAL A 578 24.76 30.48 -9.05
C VAL A 578 26.05 29.69 -9.22
N ALA A 579 26.76 29.96 -10.32
CA ALA A 579 28.05 29.35 -10.65
C ALA A 579 29.12 29.79 -9.65
N ALA A 580 29.28 31.09 -9.38
CA ALA A 580 30.27 31.53 -8.40
C ALA A 580 29.90 31.07 -6.96
N ALA A 581 28.61 31.08 -6.57
CA ALA A 581 28.16 30.50 -5.29
C ALA A 581 28.50 29.02 -5.16
N GLY A 582 28.32 28.25 -6.24
CA GLY A 582 28.71 26.84 -6.29
C GLY A 582 30.22 26.64 -6.28
N GLY A 583 30.99 27.39 -7.08
CA GLY A 583 32.42 27.13 -7.22
C GLY A 583 33.19 27.71 -8.39
N TRP A 584 32.48 28.28 -9.37
CA TRP A 584 32.90 28.19 -10.76
C TRP A 584 33.51 29.53 -11.24
N SER A 585 34.79 29.51 -11.59
CA SER A 585 35.52 30.68 -12.11
C SER A 585 35.18 30.91 -13.58
N ASP A 586 34.80 32.13 -13.96
CA ASP A 586 34.49 32.45 -15.36
C ASP A 586 35.78 32.46 -16.20
N VAL A 587 35.81 31.64 -17.25
CA VAL A 587 36.91 31.53 -18.22
C VAL A 587 36.45 31.83 -19.64
N SER A 588 35.25 32.41 -19.81
CA SER A 588 34.63 32.65 -21.12
C SER A 588 35.49 33.51 -22.05
N ALA A 589 36.30 34.43 -21.52
CA ALA A 589 37.18 35.28 -22.32
C ALA A 589 38.42 34.56 -22.87
N THR A 590 38.88 33.48 -22.23
CA THR A 590 40.20 32.86 -22.44
C THR A 590 40.16 31.38 -22.84
N HIS A 591 39.08 30.66 -22.55
CA HIS A 591 38.96 29.23 -22.86
C HIS A 591 38.87 28.98 -24.39
N PRO A 592 39.63 28.02 -24.96
CA PRO A 592 39.65 27.77 -26.41
C PRO A 592 38.27 27.53 -27.05
N ASP A 593 37.45 26.67 -26.43
CA ASP A 593 36.08 26.36 -26.89
C ASP A 593 35.08 27.54 -26.78
N SER A 594 35.49 28.73 -26.34
CA SER A 594 34.58 29.85 -26.15
C SER A 594 34.21 30.53 -27.48
N SER A 595 33.00 30.25 -27.95
CA SER A 595 32.37 30.90 -29.10
C SER A 595 31.79 32.29 -28.78
N ASP A 596 31.77 32.70 -27.51
CA ASP A 596 31.29 34.00 -27.05
C ASP A 596 32.18 34.53 -25.92
N ARG A 597 33.29 35.16 -26.30
CA ARG A 597 34.26 35.76 -25.37
C ARG A 597 33.71 36.95 -24.57
N GLN A 598 32.48 37.39 -24.84
CA GLN A 598 31.78 38.44 -24.09
C GLN A 598 30.69 37.89 -23.15
N GLY A 599 30.49 36.57 -23.11
CA GLY A 599 29.59 35.93 -22.15
C GLY A 599 28.10 36.27 -22.29
N ARG A 600 27.66 36.77 -23.46
CA ARG A 600 26.31 37.32 -23.67
C ARG A 600 25.23 36.26 -23.86
N ARG A 601 25.59 35.13 -24.47
CA ARG A 601 24.70 33.98 -24.78
C ARG A 601 25.33 32.64 -24.43
N PHE A 602 26.65 32.57 -24.38
CA PHE A 602 27.39 31.38 -24.01
C PHE A 602 28.53 31.76 -23.06
N ARG A 603 28.69 31.00 -21.98
CA ARG A 603 29.76 31.19 -20.99
C ARG A 603 30.40 29.85 -20.68
N ILE A 604 31.70 29.85 -20.39
CA ILE A 604 32.41 28.70 -19.85
C ILE A 604 32.93 29.05 -18.47
N TYR A 605 32.58 28.24 -17.47
CA TYR A 605 33.20 28.33 -16.15
C TYR A 605 34.04 27.10 -15.87
N GLN A 606 35.20 27.29 -15.24
CA GLN A 606 36.11 26.22 -14.84
C GLN A 606 36.11 26.05 -13.32
N ARG A 607 36.25 24.79 -12.87
CA ARG A 607 36.42 24.45 -11.46
C ARG A 607 37.32 23.23 -11.32
N GLY A 608 38.59 23.48 -10.98
CA GLY A 608 39.64 22.46 -11.04
C GLY A 608 39.77 21.90 -12.47
N GLY A 609 39.68 20.57 -12.60
CA GLY A 609 39.75 19.84 -13.87
C GLY A 609 38.40 19.55 -14.53
N ASP A 610 37.33 20.30 -14.22
CA ASP A 610 36.06 20.27 -14.98
C ASP A 610 35.70 21.68 -15.48
N THR A 611 35.00 21.74 -16.61
CA THR A 611 34.43 22.97 -17.17
C THR A 611 32.95 22.78 -17.44
N ILE A 612 32.12 23.74 -17.02
CA ILE A 612 30.71 23.80 -17.42
C ILE A 612 30.54 24.78 -18.58
N LYS A 613 29.90 24.30 -19.63
CA LYS A 613 29.47 25.09 -20.78
C LYS A 613 28.03 25.52 -20.52
N CYS A 614 27.81 26.82 -20.41
CA CYS A 614 26.55 27.44 -20.00
C CYS A 614 25.94 28.22 -21.16
N THR A 615 24.73 27.88 -21.57
CA THR A 615 24.04 28.47 -22.72
C THR A 615 22.75 29.15 -22.29
N LEU A 616 22.57 30.41 -22.70
CA LEU A 616 21.33 31.15 -22.51
C LEU A 616 20.31 30.74 -23.57
N THR A 617 19.20 30.16 -23.14
CA THR A 617 18.11 29.74 -24.03
C THR A 617 17.36 30.94 -24.61
N LYS A 618 16.65 30.74 -25.73
CA LYS A 618 15.73 31.76 -26.32
C LYS A 618 14.63 32.21 -25.36
N ALA A 619 14.32 31.43 -24.31
CA ALA A 619 13.37 31.78 -23.27
C ALA A 619 13.93 32.74 -22.19
N GLY A 620 15.25 32.97 -22.16
CA GLY A 620 15.94 33.78 -21.15
C GLY A 620 16.38 33.00 -19.91
N HIS A 621 16.43 31.67 -19.97
CA HIS A 621 16.92 30.81 -18.88
C HIS A 621 18.28 30.21 -19.23
N TRP A 622 19.16 30.09 -18.24
CA TRP A 622 20.45 29.44 -18.41
C TRP A 622 20.36 27.91 -18.21
N LEU A 623 20.96 27.17 -19.14
CA LEU A 623 21.24 25.74 -19.03
C LEU A 623 22.76 25.53 -18.98
N TRP A 624 23.22 24.56 -18.20
CA TRP A 624 24.64 24.20 -18.10
C TRP A 624 24.89 22.74 -18.49
N THR A 625 26.10 22.40 -18.90
CA THR A 625 26.57 21.03 -19.13
C THR A 625 28.04 20.89 -18.73
N SER A 626 28.36 19.93 -17.86
CA SER A 626 29.72 19.59 -17.41
C SER A 626 30.45 18.75 -18.46
N ASN A 627 31.64 19.20 -18.85
CA ASN A 627 32.48 18.58 -19.87
C ASN A 627 33.13 17.27 -19.37
N LYS A 628 33.38 17.14 -18.06
CA LYS A 628 33.94 15.93 -17.41
C LYS A 628 32.90 14.89 -17.04
N SER A 629 31.71 15.31 -16.58
CA SER A 629 30.70 14.39 -16.02
C SER A 629 29.50 14.13 -16.95
N GLY A 630 29.34 14.90 -18.03
CA GLY A 630 28.19 14.85 -18.93
C GLY A 630 26.86 15.32 -18.30
N ARG A 631 26.87 15.74 -17.03
CA ARG A 631 25.67 16.21 -16.32
C ARG A 631 25.25 17.57 -16.85
N ALA A 632 23.94 17.76 -17.00
CA ALA A 632 23.34 19.01 -17.47
C ALA A 632 22.10 19.37 -16.65
N GLY A 633 21.69 20.64 -16.67
CA GLY A 633 20.49 21.08 -15.97
C GLY A 633 20.27 22.60 -16.00
N SER A 634 19.34 23.06 -15.16
CA SER A 634 19.04 24.48 -14.95
C SER A 634 19.90 25.10 -13.84
N VAL A 635 19.75 26.41 -13.59
CA VAL A 635 20.32 27.09 -12.41
C VAL A 635 20.00 26.38 -11.08
N PHE A 636 18.78 25.85 -10.93
CA PHE A 636 18.39 25.07 -9.74
C PHE A 636 19.21 23.79 -9.58
N ASP A 637 19.56 23.16 -10.70
CA ASP A 637 20.30 21.90 -10.71
C ASP A 637 21.81 22.13 -10.60
N LEU A 638 22.30 23.33 -10.95
CA LEU A 638 23.65 23.78 -10.61
C LEU A 638 23.77 24.02 -9.11
N TRP A 639 22.86 24.76 -8.49
CA TRP A 639 22.87 24.96 -7.03
C TRP A 639 22.76 23.63 -6.27
N ARG A 640 21.92 22.71 -6.75
CA ARG A 640 21.73 21.35 -6.18
C ARG A 640 22.86 20.36 -6.51
N LEU A 641 23.74 20.66 -7.46
CA LEU A 641 24.98 19.91 -7.68
C LEU A 641 25.89 20.05 -6.45
N ASP A 642 26.01 21.29 -5.97
CA ASP A 642 26.87 21.71 -4.87
C ASP A 642 26.17 21.63 -3.50
N ASN A 643 24.83 21.46 -3.49
CA ASN A 643 24.00 21.28 -2.29
C ASN A 643 23.27 19.91 -2.27
N PRO A 644 24.00 18.78 -2.20
CA PRO A 644 23.41 17.44 -2.19
C PRO A 644 22.43 17.26 -1.01
N GLY A 645 21.34 16.52 -1.25
CA GLY A 645 20.28 16.25 -0.27
C GLY A 645 19.29 17.42 -0.04
N ARG A 646 19.58 18.64 -0.50
CA ARG A 646 18.64 19.77 -0.40
C ARG A 646 17.49 19.66 -1.42
N THR A 647 16.30 20.11 -1.00
CA THR A 647 15.08 20.03 -1.82
C THR A 647 14.94 21.25 -2.76
N LEU A 648 14.04 21.17 -3.74
CA LEU A 648 13.71 22.32 -4.61
C LEU A 648 13.23 23.56 -3.82
N GLY A 649 12.57 23.37 -2.67
CA GLY A 649 12.19 24.48 -1.78
C GLY A 649 13.38 25.17 -1.11
N HIS A 650 14.44 24.42 -0.75
CA HIS A 650 15.70 25.01 -0.29
C HIS A 650 16.39 25.77 -1.41
N ALA A 651 16.39 25.21 -2.64
CA ALA A 651 16.96 25.89 -3.80
C ALA A 651 16.20 27.19 -4.14
N ARG A 652 14.86 27.22 -4.05
CA ARG A 652 14.07 28.47 -4.15
C ARG A 652 14.48 29.48 -3.09
N ALA A 653 14.60 29.08 -1.83
CA ALA A 653 15.01 29.97 -0.74
C ALA A 653 16.42 30.56 -0.99
N ALA A 654 17.41 29.71 -1.27
CA ALA A 654 18.77 30.15 -1.53
C ALA A 654 18.92 30.96 -2.82
N LEU A 655 18.12 30.71 -3.86
CA LEU A 655 18.14 31.52 -5.08
C LEU A 655 17.49 32.90 -4.89
N ARG A 656 16.50 33.05 -4.00
CA ARG A 656 15.99 34.37 -3.58
C ARG A 656 17.04 35.15 -2.77
N GLU A 657 17.85 34.45 -1.97
CA GLU A 657 18.92 35.04 -1.14
C GLU A 657 20.13 35.45 -2.01
N LEU A 658 20.53 34.60 -2.95
CA LEU A 658 21.53 34.91 -3.99
C LEU A 658 21.07 36.02 -4.94
N ALA A 659 19.76 36.15 -5.21
CA ALA A 659 19.24 37.31 -5.94
C ALA A 659 19.51 38.66 -5.22
N GLY A 660 19.89 38.62 -3.94
CA GLY A 660 20.32 39.78 -3.16
C GLY A 660 21.81 39.80 -2.78
N THR A 661 22.63 38.78 -3.09
CA THR A 661 24.05 38.72 -2.67
C THR A 661 24.99 38.01 -3.67
N THR A 662 26.21 38.55 -3.82
CA THR A 662 27.21 38.13 -4.83
C THR A 662 28.28 37.17 -4.25
N PRO A 663 28.78 36.11 -4.94
CA PRO A 663 29.11 34.85 -4.22
C PRO A 663 30.39 34.03 -4.62
N VAL A 664 30.79 33.02 -3.78
CA VAL A 664 32.00 32.13 -3.84
C VAL A 664 31.78 30.83 -2.98
N SER A 665 32.42 29.62 -3.08
CA SER A 665 32.80 28.70 -4.22
C SER A 665 33.60 27.40 -3.77
N ALA A 666 33.24 26.12 -4.12
CA ALA A 666 34.13 24.88 -4.19
C ALA A 666 33.49 23.53 -4.72
N LEU A 667 34.28 22.52 -5.21
CA LEU A 667 33.86 21.15 -5.73
C LEU A 667 33.94 19.99 -4.67
N ALA A 668 33.86 18.64 -4.87
CA ALA A 668 34.19 17.69 -5.98
C ALA A 668 33.30 16.39 -6.07
N GLU A 669 33.75 15.30 -6.75
CA GLU A 669 33.01 14.04 -7.07
C GLU A 669 33.78 12.69 -6.78
N ARG A 670 33.05 11.62 -6.31
CA ARG A 670 32.98 10.18 -6.80
C ARG A 670 34.22 9.23 -6.72
N PRO A 671 34.21 7.89 -7.07
CA PRO A 671 33.21 6.96 -7.69
C PRO A 671 33.03 5.54 -7.00
N VAL A 672 32.65 4.46 -7.75
CA VAL A 672 32.21 3.10 -7.27
C VAL A 672 32.55 1.91 -8.22
N PRO A 673 32.89 0.69 -7.71
CA PRO A 673 32.88 -0.66 -8.36
C PRO A 673 31.86 -1.66 -7.69
N ALA A 674 31.63 -2.96 -8.01
CA ALA A 674 31.74 -3.91 -9.17
C ALA A 674 30.94 -5.23 -8.81
N ALA A 675 30.97 -6.34 -9.59
CA ALA A 675 30.21 -7.60 -9.29
C ALA A 675 30.85 -8.95 -9.79
N PRO A 676 30.55 -10.13 -9.18
CA PRO A 676 31.12 -11.47 -9.51
C PRO A 676 30.13 -12.51 -10.14
N ALA A 677 30.53 -13.80 -10.24
CA ALA A 677 29.93 -14.86 -11.10
C ALA A 677 29.45 -16.17 -10.36
N ASP A 678 29.33 -17.29 -11.10
CA ASP A 678 28.29 -18.36 -10.99
C ASP A 678 28.88 -19.81 -10.74
N PRO A 679 28.23 -20.98 -11.00
CA PRO A 679 27.69 -21.87 -9.94
C PRO A 679 28.09 -23.37 -9.99
N GLU A 680 27.65 -24.16 -9.00
CA GLU A 680 27.37 -25.60 -9.13
C GLU A 680 26.06 -26.02 -8.41
N ASP A 681 25.57 -27.21 -8.78
CA ASP A 681 24.34 -27.91 -8.39
C ASP A 681 22.99 -27.24 -8.75
N HIS A 682 22.11 -27.97 -9.46
CA HIS A 682 20.85 -27.45 -10.02
C HIS A 682 19.71 -28.44 -9.85
N ASP A 683 18.84 -28.20 -8.86
CA ASP A 683 17.67 -29.03 -8.55
C ASP A 683 16.63 -29.01 -9.68
N HIS A 684 16.48 -30.15 -10.39
CA HIS A 684 15.45 -30.36 -11.41
C HIS A 684 14.18 -31.08 -10.90
N THR A 685 14.01 -31.28 -9.60
CA THR A 685 12.84 -31.96 -8.99
C THR A 685 11.52 -31.29 -9.38
N ALA A 686 11.49 -29.96 -9.45
CA ALA A 686 10.30 -29.20 -9.87
C ALA A 686 9.89 -29.48 -11.34
N ALA A 687 10.84 -29.85 -12.20
CA ALA A 687 10.54 -30.27 -13.57
C ALA A 687 10.06 -31.72 -13.64
N ARG A 688 10.56 -32.62 -12.76
CA ARG A 688 10.07 -34.01 -12.65
C ARG A 688 8.59 -34.05 -12.28
N GLN A 689 8.21 -33.36 -11.21
CA GLN A 689 6.81 -33.26 -10.77
C GLN A 689 5.88 -32.75 -11.88
N ARG A 690 6.29 -31.72 -12.64
CA ARG A 690 5.50 -31.17 -13.74
C ARG A 690 5.35 -32.11 -14.94
N TRP A 691 6.24 -33.09 -15.10
CA TRP A 691 6.12 -34.14 -16.12
C TRP A 691 5.18 -35.26 -15.66
N GLU A 692 5.26 -35.64 -14.39
CA GLU A 692 4.39 -36.65 -13.77
C GLU A 692 2.93 -36.18 -13.65
N GLN A 693 2.72 -34.89 -13.35
CA GLN A 693 1.40 -34.24 -13.31
C GLN A 693 0.79 -33.99 -14.70
N ALA A 694 1.55 -34.12 -15.80
CA ALA A 694 1.04 -33.88 -17.15
C ALA A 694 0.27 -35.10 -17.68
N SER A 695 -0.88 -34.86 -18.31
CA SER A 695 -1.77 -35.93 -18.74
C SER A 695 -1.20 -36.76 -19.89
N MET A 696 -1.55 -38.05 -19.95
CA MET A 696 -1.28 -38.87 -21.14
C MET A 696 -2.00 -38.26 -22.36
N ILE A 697 -1.36 -38.25 -23.53
CA ILE A 697 -1.95 -37.66 -24.77
C ILE A 697 -3.31 -38.28 -25.12
N ARG A 698 -3.56 -39.53 -24.73
CA ARG A 698 -4.81 -40.26 -25.02
C ARG A 698 -6.09 -39.57 -24.55
N GLY A 699 -6.04 -38.65 -23.57
CA GLY A 699 -7.23 -38.00 -23.01
C GLY A 699 -7.83 -36.84 -23.80
N ALA A 700 -7.09 -36.18 -24.70
CA ALA A 700 -7.56 -35.01 -25.44
C ALA A 700 -6.88 -34.87 -26.81
N ALA A 701 -7.44 -34.04 -27.71
CA ALA A 701 -6.71 -33.57 -28.89
C ALA A 701 -5.68 -32.50 -28.49
N THR A 702 -4.48 -32.56 -29.07
CA THR A 702 -3.31 -31.75 -28.68
C THR A 702 -2.95 -30.70 -29.74
N TYR A 703 -2.13 -29.73 -29.35
CA TYR A 703 -1.56 -28.73 -30.25
C TYR A 703 -0.79 -29.36 -31.44
N ALA A 704 -0.20 -30.55 -31.28
CA ALA A 704 0.42 -31.27 -32.41
C ALA A 704 -0.62 -31.68 -33.48
N GLU A 705 -1.81 -32.14 -33.06
CA GLU A 705 -2.90 -32.46 -33.97
C GLU A 705 -3.46 -31.21 -34.66
N VAL A 706 -3.59 -30.09 -33.93
CA VAL A 706 -3.94 -28.77 -34.50
C VAL A 706 -2.92 -28.31 -35.54
N ARG A 707 -1.64 -28.69 -35.39
CA ARG A 707 -0.57 -28.40 -36.35
C ARG A 707 -0.41 -29.44 -37.47
N GLY A 708 -1.33 -30.41 -37.56
CA GLY A 708 -1.42 -31.36 -38.66
C GLY A 708 -0.66 -32.68 -38.46
N ILE A 709 -0.18 -33.00 -37.25
CA ILE A 709 0.41 -34.32 -36.92
C ILE A 709 -0.74 -35.31 -36.60
N ALA A 710 -0.67 -36.53 -37.13
CA ALA A 710 -1.71 -37.53 -36.95
C ALA A 710 -1.68 -38.14 -35.53
N ARG A 711 -2.87 -38.47 -35.00
CA ARG A 711 -3.03 -39.11 -33.69
C ARG A 711 -2.25 -40.42 -33.57
N SER A 712 -2.20 -41.23 -34.63
CA SER A 712 -1.39 -42.45 -34.71
C SER A 712 0.11 -42.21 -34.53
N THR A 713 0.64 -41.08 -35.01
CA THR A 713 2.03 -40.66 -34.79
C THR A 713 2.27 -40.34 -33.31
N LEU A 714 1.32 -39.69 -32.65
CA LEU A 714 1.43 -39.37 -31.22
C LEU A 714 1.32 -40.62 -30.35
N ASP A 715 0.35 -41.49 -30.64
CA ASP A 715 0.17 -42.76 -29.92
C ASP A 715 1.37 -43.69 -30.05
N ARG A 716 2.08 -43.68 -31.19
CA ARG A 716 3.35 -44.38 -31.42
C ARG A 716 4.47 -43.94 -30.45
N PHE A 717 4.44 -42.71 -29.95
CA PHE A 717 5.47 -42.14 -29.08
C PHE A 717 4.97 -41.71 -27.69
N ALA A 718 3.79 -42.21 -27.27
CA ALA A 718 3.08 -41.75 -26.07
C ALA A 718 3.87 -41.87 -24.74
N THR A 719 4.92 -42.69 -24.67
CA THR A 719 5.83 -42.75 -23.49
C THR A 719 6.59 -41.44 -23.29
N GLU A 720 6.97 -40.77 -24.39
CA GLU A 720 7.88 -39.61 -24.43
C GLU A 720 7.18 -38.29 -24.68
N LEU A 721 5.84 -38.33 -24.75
CA LEU A 721 4.97 -37.20 -24.98
C LEU A 721 3.92 -37.07 -23.87
N ARG A 722 3.55 -35.84 -23.52
CA ARG A 722 2.41 -35.55 -22.62
C ARG A 722 1.56 -34.39 -23.14
N CYS A 723 0.29 -34.40 -22.75
CA CYS A 723 -0.59 -33.26 -22.89
C CYS A 723 -0.35 -32.30 -21.72
N GLY A 724 0.02 -31.05 -22.03
CA GLY A 724 0.23 -29.98 -21.08
C GLY A 724 -0.92 -28.96 -21.08
N PRO A 725 -0.78 -27.85 -20.32
CA PRO A 725 -1.76 -26.76 -20.30
C PRO A 725 -2.13 -26.26 -21.69
N PHE A 726 -3.39 -25.83 -21.84
CA PHE A 726 -3.99 -25.35 -23.09
C PHE A 726 -3.89 -26.35 -24.25
N ALA A 727 -4.05 -27.65 -23.94
CA ALA A 727 -3.84 -28.76 -24.88
C ALA A 727 -2.44 -28.80 -25.53
N GLY A 728 -1.45 -28.19 -24.88
CA GLY A 728 -0.07 -28.18 -25.35
C GLY A 728 0.54 -29.58 -25.45
N ILE A 729 1.59 -29.72 -26.26
CA ILE A 729 2.41 -30.94 -26.30
C ILE A 729 3.72 -30.72 -25.53
N LEU A 730 4.08 -31.69 -24.70
CA LEU A 730 5.34 -31.75 -23.97
C LEU A 730 6.20 -32.90 -24.52
N PHE A 731 7.52 -32.72 -24.57
CA PHE A 731 8.48 -33.71 -25.08
C PHE A 731 9.54 -34.05 -24.02
N ALA A 732 9.65 -35.31 -23.62
CA ALA A 732 10.52 -35.74 -22.53
C ALA A 732 12.00 -35.51 -22.83
N HIS A 733 12.74 -34.80 -21.96
CA HIS A 733 14.20 -34.86 -21.94
C HIS A 733 14.65 -35.71 -20.76
N ARG A 734 15.34 -36.82 -21.05
CA ARG A 734 15.70 -37.84 -20.06
C ARG A 734 17.20 -37.94 -19.83
N ASN A 735 17.56 -38.55 -18.71
CA ASN A 735 18.88 -39.13 -18.53
C ASN A 735 19.00 -40.38 -19.41
N LEU A 736 20.05 -40.48 -20.22
CA LEU A 736 20.31 -41.65 -21.08
C LEU A 736 20.75 -42.90 -20.29
N GLU A 737 21.07 -42.76 -19.00
CA GLU A 737 21.49 -43.86 -18.13
C GLU A 737 20.36 -44.40 -17.25
N THR A 738 19.68 -43.53 -16.50
CA THR A 738 18.60 -43.93 -15.59
C THR A 738 17.22 -43.96 -16.25
N GLY A 739 17.04 -43.34 -17.41
CA GLY A 739 15.72 -43.12 -18.02
C GLY A 739 14.86 -42.07 -17.30
N ASP A 740 15.34 -41.49 -16.20
CA ASP A 740 14.61 -40.45 -15.47
C ASP A 740 14.33 -39.25 -16.36
N ILE A 741 13.19 -38.59 -16.16
CA ILE A 741 12.97 -37.24 -16.67
C ILE A 741 13.94 -36.24 -15.99
N GLN A 742 14.55 -35.37 -16.79
CA GLN A 742 15.44 -34.28 -16.38
C GLN A 742 14.84 -32.91 -16.71
N GLY A 743 14.03 -32.83 -17.76
CA GLY A 743 13.26 -31.66 -18.17
C GLY A 743 12.32 -32.02 -19.33
N PHE A 744 11.70 -31.04 -19.97
CA PHE A 744 10.92 -31.28 -21.18
C PHE A 744 10.83 -30.02 -22.05
N GLU A 745 10.74 -30.19 -23.37
CA GLU A 745 10.22 -29.11 -24.22
C GLU A 745 8.71 -28.99 -24.01
N GLN A 746 8.17 -27.80 -24.23
CA GLN A 746 6.74 -27.52 -24.17
C GLN A 746 6.32 -26.65 -25.35
N ARG A 747 5.17 -26.95 -25.98
CA ARG A 747 4.60 -26.18 -27.09
C ARG A 747 3.08 -26.07 -26.96
N TRP A 748 2.56 -24.84 -26.89
CA TRP A 748 1.14 -24.54 -26.99
C TRP A 748 0.89 -23.21 -27.72
N GLU A 749 -0.29 -23.11 -28.31
CA GLU A 749 -0.84 -21.88 -28.89
C GLU A 749 -2.32 -21.80 -28.51
N ARG A 750 -2.74 -20.65 -27.98
CA ARG A 750 -4.11 -20.38 -27.55
C ARG A 750 -4.42 -18.91 -27.80
N ASP A 751 -5.57 -18.63 -28.41
CA ASP A 751 -6.09 -17.27 -28.62
C ASP A 751 -5.05 -16.33 -29.29
N GLY A 752 -4.24 -16.89 -30.21
CA GLY A 752 -3.13 -16.23 -30.91
C GLY A 752 -1.81 -16.12 -30.13
N ALA A 753 -1.85 -16.30 -28.80
CA ALA A 753 -0.66 -16.32 -27.94
C ALA A 753 0.06 -17.67 -27.99
N LYS A 754 1.39 -17.65 -27.99
CA LYS A 754 2.27 -18.84 -28.10
C LYS A 754 3.27 -18.84 -26.94
N ASN A 755 3.64 -20.01 -26.44
CA ASN A 755 4.58 -20.09 -25.32
C ASN A 755 5.99 -19.62 -25.71
N GLN A 756 6.49 -18.56 -25.06
CA GLN A 756 7.85 -18.05 -25.27
C GLN A 756 8.91 -18.98 -24.68
N ALA A 757 8.68 -19.48 -23.46
CA ALA A 757 9.54 -20.48 -22.83
C ALA A 757 9.33 -21.86 -23.48
N ARG A 758 10.21 -22.23 -24.41
CA ARG A 758 10.17 -23.51 -25.16
C ARG A 758 10.59 -24.74 -24.32
N PHE A 759 11.24 -24.55 -23.18
CA PHE A 759 11.72 -25.62 -22.29
C PHE A 759 11.26 -25.40 -20.84
N ALA A 760 11.11 -26.48 -20.08
CA ALA A 760 10.69 -26.45 -18.68
C ALA A 760 11.69 -25.70 -17.79
N LYS A 761 11.25 -24.65 -17.09
CA LYS A 761 12.05 -23.92 -16.11
C LYS A 761 12.44 -24.86 -14.95
N GLY A 762 13.72 -24.88 -14.60
CA GLY A 762 14.31 -25.82 -13.63
C GLY A 762 14.60 -27.20 -14.22
N GLY A 763 14.24 -27.47 -15.47
CA GLY A 763 14.63 -28.72 -16.14
C GLY A 763 16.06 -28.64 -16.69
N ARG A 764 16.81 -29.73 -16.59
CA ARG A 764 18.12 -29.88 -17.23
C ARG A 764 17.94 -30.36 -18.67
N LYS A 765 18.43 -29.62 -19.65
CA LYS A 765 18.23 -29.91 -21.09
C LYS A 765 19.27 -30.88 -21.64
N SER A 766 18.89 -32.16 -21.76
CA SER A 766 19.64 -33.19 -22.49
C SER A 766 19.18 -33.28 -23.96
N LEU A 767 18.40 -34.30 -24.31
CA LEU A 767 17.73 -34.57 -25.59
C LEU A 767 16.35 -35.20 -25.37
N CYS A 768 15.40 -34.94 -26.27
CA CYS A 768 14.23 -35.81 -26.45
C CYS A 768 14.52 -36.86 -27.51
N VAL A 769 14.05 -38.09 -27.30
CA VAL A 769 14.25 -39.24 -28.20
C VAL A 769 12.90 -39.90 -28.46
N LEU A 770 12.49 -39.96 -29.72
CA LEU A 770 11.24 -40.58 -30.17
C LEU A 770 11.56 -41.84 -30.98
N GLY A 771 11.26 -43.01 -30.41
CA GLY A 771 11.54 -44.33 -31.00
C GLY A 771 12.39 -45.22 -30.09
N ASP A 772 12.48 -46.51 -30.41
CA ASP A 772 13.24 -47.47 -29.61
C ASP A 772 14.74 -47.40 -29.92
N LEU A 773 15.53 -47.14 -28.87
CA LEU A 773 16.99 -47.11 -28.90
C LEU A 773 17.63 -48.47 -29.22
N ARG A 774 16.96 -49.59 -28.92
CA ARG A 774 17.52 -50.95 -29.07
C ARG A 774 17.47 -51.45 -30.51
N SER A 775 16.37 -51.20 -31.23
CA SER A 775 16.16 -51.64 -32.62
C SER A 775 16.57 -50.61 -33.68
N SER A 776 16.71 -49.32 -33.33
CA SER A 776 17.02 -48.27 -34.31
C SER A 776 18.50 -48.21 -34.70
N THR A 777 18.77 -48.43 -35.99
CA THR A 777 20.11 -48.30 -36.62
C THR A 777 20.36 -46.92 -37.22
N ARG A 778 19.34 -46.06 -37.26
CA ARG A 778 19.38 -44.70 -37.80
C ARG A 778 18.91 -43.68 -36.76
N MET A 779 19.45 -42.48 -36.85
CA MET A 779 19.14 -41.36 -35.96
C MET A 779 18.95 -40.08 -36.78
N VAL A 780 17.88 -39.34 -36.52
CA VAL A 780 17.56 -38.05 -37.18
C VAL A 780 17.46 -36.96 -36.12
N VAL A 781 18.20 -35.86 -36.27
CA VAL A 781 18.33 -34.80 -35.25
C VAL A 781 17.66 -33.51 -35.71
N CYS A 782 16.69 -33.00 -34.96
CA CYS A 782 15.89 -31.81 -35.27
C CYS A 782 16.07 -30.72 -34.18
N GLU A 783 15.71 -29.46 -34.45
CA GLU A 783 15.79 -28.40 -33.43
C GLU A 783 14.71 -28.57 -32.34
N GLY A 784 13.48 -28.94 -32.73
CA GLY A 784 12.32 -29.03 -31.85
C GLY A 784 11.49 -30.30 -32.05
N GLY A 785 10.75 -30.68 -31.02
CA GLY A 785 9.99 -31.94 -31.00
C GLY A 785 8.87 -32.05 -32.04
N LEU A 786 8.30 -30.92 -32.49
CA LEU A 786 7.28 -30.90 -33.55
C LEU A 786 7.86 -31.32 -34.91
N ASP A 787 9.07 -30.88 -35.23
CA ASP A 787 9.77 -31.27 -36.46
C ASP A 787 10.23 -32.73 -36.39
N ALA A 788 10.68 -33.19 -35.22
CA ALA A 788 10.98 -34.60 -34.99
C ALA A 788 9.75 -35.50 -35.23
N LEU A 789 8.55 -35.08 -34.77
CA LEU A 789 7.29 -35.76 -35.09
C LEU A 789 6.90 -35.66 -36.58
N ALA A 790 7.11 -34.50 -37.21
CA ALA A 790 6.78 -34.30 -38.61
C ALA A 790 7.62 -35.21 -39.52
N VAL A 791 8.94 -35.31 -39.29
CA VAL A 791 9.80 -36.26 -40.02
C VAL A 791 9.42 -37.70 -39.71
N ALA A 792 9.12 -38.03 -38.44
CA ALA A 792 8.69 -39.36 -38.05
C ALA A 792 7.40 -39.82 -38.76
N GLU A 793 6.46 -38.89 -39.04
CA GLU A 793 5.25 -39.17 -39.80
C GLU A 793 5.49 -39.26 -41.31
N ILE A 794 6.32 -38.37 -41.87
CA ILE A 794 6.67 -38.37 -43.31
C ILE A 794 7.40 -39.66 -43.69
N GLU A 795 8.36 -40.10 -42.88
CA GLU A 795 9.16 -41.29 -43.18
C GLU A 795 8.52 -42.59 -42.68
N ASN A 796 7.73 -42.53 -41.60
CA ASN A 796 7.06 -43.65 -40.92
C ASN A 796 7.94 -44.91 -40.70
N ARG A 797 9.25 -44.74 -40.47
CA ARG A 797 10.19 -45.86 -40.29
C ARG A 797 10.24 -46.34 -38.85
N ALA A 798 10.33 -47.66 -38.66
CA ALA A 798 10.58 -48.27 -37.35
C ALA A 798 12.07 -48.33 -36.96
N ASP A 799 12.99 -48.30 -37.93
CA ASP A 799 14.45 -48.46 -37.73
C ASP A 799 15.19 -47.18 -37.30
N THR A 800 14.44 -46.12 -36.98
CA THR A 800 14.94 -44.76 -36.83
C THR A 800 14.43 -44.15 -35.51
N ILE A 801 15.36 -43.60 -34.71
CA ILE A 801 15.02 -42.62 -33.65
C ILE A 801 15.01 -41.19 -34.22
N TYR A 802 14.01 -40.42 -33.81
CA TYR A 802 13.87 -39.01 -34.12
C TYR A 802 14.14 -38.21 -32.85
N VAL A 803 15.14 -37.34 -32.89
CA VAL A 803 15.77 -36.73 -31.72
C VAL A 803 15.61 -35.22 -31.79
N SER A 804 15.17 -34.61 -30.69
CA SER A 804 15.08 -33.15 -30.57
C SER A 804 16.09 -32.58 -29.60
N THR A 805 16.69 -31.45 -29.96
CA THR A 805 17.70 -30.76 -29.16
C THR A 805 17.14 -29.62 -28.28
N GLY A 806 15.85 -29.27 -28.43
CA GLY A 806 15.19 -28.17 -27.73
C GLY A 806 15.87 -26.83 -27.98
N GLY A 807 16.14 -26.50 -29.24
CA GLY A 807 17.01 -25.38 -29.64
C GLY A 807 18.50 -25.74 -29.64
N GLY A 808 19.36 -24.72 -29.70
CA GLY A 808 20.82 -24.86 -29.81
C GLY A 808 21.47 -25.71 -28.71
N PHE A 809 22.58 -26.36 -29.05
CA PHE A 809 23.19 -27.40 -28.20
C PHE A 809 23.93 -26.80 -26.99
N GLY A 810 23.56 -27.22 -25.77
CA GLY A 810 24.35 -27.01 -24.56
C GLY A 810 25.31 -28.18 -24.30
N PRO A 811 26.17 -28.12 -23.27
CA PRO A 811 27.15 -29.18 -22.98
C PRO A 811 26.51 -30.58 -22.85
N GLU A 812 25.37 -30.71 -22.19
CA GLU A 812 24.67 -32.00 -22.06
C GLU A 812 24.04 -32.47 -23.37
N THR A 813 23.50 -31.56 -24.18
CA THR A 813 23.02 -31.85 -25.53
C THR A 813 24.16 -32.42 -26.39
N VAL A 814 25.37 -31.85 -26.30
CA VAL A 814 26.56 -32.35 -27.01
C VAL A 814 26.96 -33.75 -26.53
N ARG A 815 27.06 -33.97 -25.21
CA ARG A 815 27.38 -35.29 -24.63
C ARG A 815 26.36 -36.36 -25.04
N ALA A 816 25.07 -36.02 -24.99
CA ALA A 816 23.98 -36.93 -25.35
C ALA A 816 23.94 -37.24 -26.85
N LEU A 817 24.22 -36.26 -27.73
CA LEU A 817 24.27 -36.47 -29.19
C LEU A 817 25.39 -37.44 -29.57
N ALA A 818 26.59 -37.26 -29.01
CA ALA A 818 27.73 -38.14 -29.28
C ALA A 818 27.43 -39.60 -28.87
N ARG A 819 26.83 -39.81 -27.70
CA ARG A 819 26.47 -41.15 -27.18
C ARG A 819 25.38 -41.84 -28.00
N LEU A 820 24.37 -41.12 -28.47
CA LEU A 820 23.29 -41.72 -29.28
C LEU A 820 23.72 -41.99 -30.73
N ALA A 821 24.69 -41.23 -31.25
CA ALA A 821 25.25 -41.42 -32.58
C ALA A 821 26.07 -42.72 -32.73
N GLU A 822 26.60 -43.26 -31.63
CA GLU A 822 27.42 -44.47 -31.64
C GLU A 822 26.66 -45.66 -32.25
N GLY A 823 27.29 -46.32 -33.23
CA GLY A 823 26.71 -47.42 -34.00
C GLY A 823 25.57 -47.05 -34.98
N ARG A 824 25.18 -45.76 -35.10
CA ARG A 824 24.01 -45.33 -35.89
C ARG A 824 24.36 -44.46 -37.09
N ARG A 825 23.53 -44.55 -38.13
CA ARG A 825 23.56 -43.63 -39.28
C ARG A 825 22.87 -42.32 -38.90
N VAL A 826 23.64 -41.27 -38.66
CA VAL A 826 23.13 -39.96 -38.20
C VAL A 826 22.77 -39.03 -39.36
N PHE A 827 21.63 -38.36 -39.24
CA PHE A 827 21.17 -37.31 -40.14
C PHE A 827 20.79 -36.06 -39.34
N GLY A 828 21.19 -34.88 -39.80
CA GLY A 828 20.68 -33.60 -39.27
C GLY A 828 19.50 -33.13 -40.10
N ALA A 829 18.35 -32.88 -39.48
CA ALA A 829 17.08 -32.49 -40.09
C ALA A 829 16.60 -31.13 -39.57
N PHE A 830 17.52 -30.17 -39.53
CA PHE A 830 17.24 -28.77 -39.21
C PHE A 830 16.69 -28.01 -40.43
N ASP A 831 15.99 -26.90 -40.17
CA ASP A 831 15.38 -25.96 -41.11
C ASP A 831 16.22 -25.69 -42.37
N ALA A 832 15.54 -25.32 -43.45
CA ALA A 832 16.16 -24.86 -44.70
C ALA A 832 16.59 -23.38 -44.63
N ASP A 833 17.30 -22.97 -43.56
CA ASP A 833 17.86 -21.62 -43.41
C ASP A 833 19.27 -21.61 -42.81
N VAL A 834 19.86 -20.41 -42.68
CA VAL A 834 21.25 -20.20 -42.19
C VAL A 834 21.45 -20.68 -40.75
N ALA A 835 20.42 -20.64 -39.90
CA ALA A 835 20.50 -21.19 -38.55
C ALA A 835 20.48 -22.73 -38.59
N GLY A 836 19.65 -23.32 -39.45
CA GLY A 836 19.65 -24.76 -39.74
C GLY A 836 20.97 -25.27 -40.32
N GLU A 837 21.61 -24.52 -41.23
CA GLU A 837 22.99 -24.79 -41.70
C GLU A 837 23.99 -24.78 -40.54
N THR A 838 23.91 -23.75 -39.69
CA THR A 838 24.81 -23.59 -38.53
C THR A 838 24.65 -24.73 -37.52
N LEU A 839 23.42 -25.17 -37.24
CA LEU A 839 23.14 -26.34 -36.41
C LEU A 839 23.63 -27.64 -37.07
N HIS A 840 23.52 -27.78 -38.39
CA HIS A 840 24.04 -28.96 -39.09
C HIS A 840 25.57 -29.01 -39.06
N ALA A 841 26.26 -27.92 -39.38
CA ALA A 841 27.72 -27.83 -39.29
C ALA A 841 28.21 -28.15 -37.86
N ARG A 842 27.51 -27.64 -36.84
CA ARG A 842 27.81 -27.95 -35.44
C ARG A 842 27.53 -29.42 -35.10
N LEU A 843 26.51 -30.07 -35.68
CA LEU A 843 26.30 -31.51 -35.53
C LEU A 843 27.46 -32.32 -36.13
N VAL A 844 27.98 -31.92 -37.29
CA VAL A 844 29.15 -32.56 -37.92
C VAL A 844 30.41 -32.45 -37.05
N THR A 845 30.60 -31.36 -36.29
CA THR A 845 31.71 -31.28 -35.31
C THR A 845 31.61 -32.26 -34.14
N ILE A 846 30.42 -32.81 -33.87
CA ILE A 846 30.17 -33.81 -32.82
C ILE A 846 30.15 -35.23 -33.40
N VAL A 847 29.63 -35.37 -34.62
CA VAL A 847 29.45 -36.63 -35.34
C VAL A 847 29.89 -36.42 -36.80
N PRO A 848 31.19 -36.62 -37.13
CA PRO A 848 31.72 -36.33 -38.47
C PRO A 848 31.08 -37.13 -39.62
N SER A 849 30.38 -38.23 -39.32
CA SER A 849 29.63 -39.04 -40.28
C SER A 849 28.19 -38.56 -40.55
N ALA A 850 27.71 -37.53 -39.84
CA ALA A 850 26.35 -37.02 -39.96
C ALA A 850 26.09 -36.38 -41.33
N ARG A 851 24.96 -36.70 -41.96
CA ARG A 851 24.56 -36.15 -43.27
C ARG A 851 23.40 -35.18 -43.15
N ARG A 852 23.29 -34.18 -44.03
CA ARG A 852 22.09 -33.31 -44.06
C ARG A 852 20.90 -34.08 -44.64
N LEU A 853 19.77 -33.96 -43.97
CA LEU A 853 18.44 -34.30 -44.43
C LEU A 853 17.63 -32.99 -44.40
N ALA A 854 17.81 -32.14 -45.41
CA ALA A 854 17.12 -30.84 -45.46
C ALA A 854 15.63 -31.02 -45.81
N PRO A 855 14.74 -30.14 -45.31
CA PRO A 855 13.38 -30.01 -45.81
C PRO A 855 13.39 -29.87 -47.34
N ARG A 856 12.42 -30.50 -48.02
CA ARG A 856 12.27 -30.31 -49.47
C ARG A 856 11.73 -28.91 -49.72
N GLY A 857 12.60 -28.02 -50.22
CA GLY A 857 12.28 -26.62 -50.51
C GLY A 857 11.10 -26.43 -51.47
N GLN A 858 10.66 -27.45 -52.20
CA GLN A 858 9.34 -27.52 -52.82
C GLN A 858 8.80 -28.96 -52.78
N VAL A 859 7.51 -29.13 -52.48
CA VAL A 859 6.79 -30.41 -52.56
C VAL A 859 6.10 -30.51 -53.92
N ALA A 860 6.21 -31.65 -54.59
CA ALA A 860 5.60 -31.86 -55.90
C ALA A 860 4.05 -31.68 -55.82
N GLY A 861 3.52 -30.79 -56.66
CA GLY A 861 2.10 -30.36 -56.62
C GLY A 861 1.82 -29.13 -55.74
N SER A 862 2.81 -28.62 -54.98
CA SER A 862 2.69 -27.41 -54.17
C SER A 862 3.53 -26.27 -54.75
N SER A 863 3.02 -25.04 -54.71
CA SER A 863 3.75 -23.81 -55.02
C SER A 863 4.43 -23.17 -53.80
N ARG A 864 4.23 -23.71 -52.59
CA ARG A 864 4.83 -23.18 -51.36
C ARG A 864 6.27 -23.68 -51.20
N ILE A 865 7.17 -22.74 -50.96
CA ILE A 865 8.50 -23.04 -50.41
C ILE A 865 8.32 -23.40 -48.94
N CYS A 866 8.84 -24.56 -48.53
CA CYS A 866 8.76 -25.04 -47.15
C CYS A 866 10.08 -24.77 -46.43
N LYS A 867 10.04 -24.04 -45.31
CA LYS A 867 11.20 -23.77 -44.46
C LYS A 867 11.48 -24.92 -43.49
N ASP A 868 10.45 -25.42 -42.82
CA ASP A 868 10.57 -26.43 -41.75
C ASP A 868 9.87 -27.76 -42.14
N TRP A 869 10.02 -28.80 -41.31
CA TRP A 869 9.46 -30.12 -41.60
C TRP A 869 7.95 -30.21 -41.36
N LEU A 870 7.42 -29.35 -40.49
CA LEU A 870 5.99 -29.21 -40.23
C LEU A 870 5.27 -28.58 -41.44
N GLU A 871 5.90 -27.65 -42.14
CA GLU A 871 5.45 -27.11 -43.43
C GLU A 871 5.50 -28.16 -44.54
N VAL A 872 6.57 -28.97 -44.61
CA VAL A 872 6.66 -30.09 -45.58
C VAL A 872 5.54 -31.10 -45.34
N LEU A 873 5.23 -31.48 -44.09
CA LEU A 873 4.14 -32.38 -43.74
C LEU A 873 2.78 -31.81 -44.20
N ASN A 874 2.50 -30.55 -43.87
CA ASN A 874 1.24 -29.90 -44.22
C ASN A 874 1.09 -29.69 -45.74
N ALA A 875 2.17 -29.33 -46.45
CA ALA A 875 2.17 -29.27 -47.91
C ALA A 875 1.91 -30.63 -48.56
N THR A 876 2.55 -31.70 -48.05
CA THR A 876 2.38 -33.08 -48.56
C THR A 876 0.97 -33.63 -48.31
N LYS A 877 0.30 -33.21 -47.24
CA LYS A 877 -1.12 -33.52 -47.01
C LYS A 877 -2.04 -32.74 -47.97
N GLY A 878 -1.72 -31.48 -48.26
CA GLY A 878 -2.47 -30.65 -49.21
C GLY A 878 -2.40 -31.10 -50.67
N THR A 879 -1.42 -31.92 -51.05
CA THR A 879 -1.25 -32.42 -52.44
C THR A 879 -1.86 -33.80 -52.71
N ARG A 880 -2.52 -34.44 -51.73
CA ARG A 880 -3.31 -35.67 -51.98
C ARG A 880 -4.71 -35.30 -52.51
N PRO A 881 -5.15 -35.82 -53.67
CA PRO A 881 -6.51 -35.60 -54.15
C PRO A 881 -7.56 -36.17 -53.20
N LEU A 882 -8.62 -35.40 -52.94
CA LEU A 882 -9.81 -35.87 -52.25
C LEU A 882 -10.72 -36.63 -53.23
N HIS A 883 -10.50 -37.93 -53.37
CA HIS A 883 -11.47 -38.86 -53.96
C HIS A 883 -11.78 -40.01 -52.99
N PRO A 884 -13.05 -40.37 -52.78
CA PRO A 884 -13.42 -41.54 -51.99
C PRO A 884 -13.19 -42.83 -52.80
N PRO A 885 -12.96 -43.98 -52.13
CA PRO A 885 -13.19 -45.27 -52.76
C PRO A 885 -14.70 -45.47 -52.97
N ALA A 886 -15.08 -46.09 -54.09
CA ALA A 886 -16.47 -46.40 -54.42
C ALA A 886 -16.65 -47.89 -54.73
N ASP A 887 -17.80 -48.43 -54.32
CA ASP A 887 -18.38 -49.75 -54.64
C ASP A 887 -17.57 -50.98 -54.15
N SER A 888 -18.13 -52.07 -53.64
CA SER A 888 -19.49 -52.67 -53.68
C SER A 888 -19.76 -53.52 -52.40
N PRO A 889 -20.95 -54.12 -52.14
CA PRO A 889 -22.32 -53.69 -52.42
C PRO A 889 -23.35 -53.91 -51.26
N SER A 890 -24.58 -53.38 -51.46
CA SER A 890 -25.90 -53.94 -51.05
C SER A 890 -26.31 -54.22 -49.58
N HIS A 891 -27.33 -53.44 -49.12
CA HIS A 891 -28.54 -53.83 -48.35
C HIS A 891 -28.46 -54.42 -46.91
N PRO A 892 -29.54 -54.31 -46.09
CA PRO A 892 -30.58 -53.26 -46.04
C PRO A 892 -30.92 -52.72 -44.62
N SER A 893 -31.62 -51.57 -44.63
CA SER A 893 -32.39 -50.95 -43.54
C SER A 893 -33.01 -51.86 -42.46
N GLN A 894 -32.91 -51.45 -41.19
CA GLN A 894 -34.03 -51.52 -40.23
C GLN A 894 -34.02 -50.37 -39.20
N ALA A 895 -35.11 -50.25 -38.43
CA ALA A 895 -35.53 -49.06 -37.68
C ALA A 895 -34.91 -48.94 -36.26
N PRO A 896 -34.98 -47.76 -35.59
CA PRO A 896 -34.31 -47.56 -34.30
C PRO A 896 -35.07 -48.19 -33.13
N LEU A 897 -34.32 -48.62 -32.11
CA LEU A 897 -34.86 -49.10 -30.82
C LEU A 897 -34.25 -48.33 -29.65
N SER A 898 -35.08 -48.13 -28.61
CA SER A 898 -34.79 -47.32 -27.43
C SER A 898 -33.91 -48.03 -26.39
N ALA A 899 -33.41 -47.27 -25.41
CA ALA A 899 -32.58 -47.79 -24.34
C ALA A 899 -33.33 -48.80 -23.43
N PRO A 900 -32.67 -49.88 -22.95
CA PRO A 900 -33.23 -50.80 -21.98
C PRO A 900 -33.04 -50.31 -20.53
N THR A 901 -34.02 -50.58 -19.68
CA THR A 901 -33.91 -50.56 -18.21
C THR A 901 -33.42 -51.91 -17.69
N PRO A 902 -32.81 -51.98 -16.48
CA PRO A 902 -32.39 -53.26 -15.89
C PRO A 902 -33.56 -54.03 -15.28
N ASP A 903 -33.55 -55.35 -15.39
CA ASP A 903 -33.60 -56.31 -14.26
C ASP A 903 -33.48 -57.77 -14.78
N ASP A 904 -33.50 -58.74 -13.87
CA ASP A 904 -33.56 -60.20 -14.04
C ASP A 904 -32.39 -60.92 -14.78
N LEU A 905 -31.38 -61.30 -13.99
CA LEU A 905 -30.53 -62.47 -14.23
C LEU A 905 -30.96 -63.63 -13.31
N PRO A 906 -31.43 -64.78 -13.84
CA PRO A 906 -31.53 -66.02 -13.06
C PRO A 906 -30.13 -66.64 -12.85
N SER A 907 -29.99 -67.41 -11.77
CA SER A 907 -28.70 -67.97 -11.33
C SER A 907 -28.41 -69.36 -11.91
N LEU A 908 -27.11 -69.72 -12.00
CA LEU A 908 -26.46 -70.93 -11.45
C LEU A 908 -25.16 -71.29 -12.19
N GLY A 909 -24.27 -72.03 -11.51
CA GLY A 909 -23.10 -72.70 -12.11
C GLY A 909 -21.75 -72.08 -11.75
N TRP A 910 -20.91 -72.83 -11.04
CA TRP A 910 -19.49 -72.54 -10.82
C TRP A 910 -18.61 -73.45 -11.71
N ASN A 911 -17.49 -72.91 -12.17
CA ASN A 911 -16.16 -73.55 -12.20
C ASN A 911 -15.09 -72.51 -12.55
#